data_AF-A0AA39VM36-F1
#
_entry.id   AF-A0AA39VM36-F1
#
_cell.length_a   1.000
_cell.length_b   1.000
_cell.length_c   1.000
_cell.angle_alpha   90.00
_cell.angle_beta   90.00
_cell.angle_gamma   90.00
#
_symmetry.space_group_name_H-M   'P 1'
#
loop_
_entity.id
_entity.type
_entity.pdbx_description
1 polymer ?
#
loop_
_entity_poly.entity_id
_entity_poly.type
_entity_poly.pdbx_seq_one_letter_code
_entity_poly.pdbx_strand_id
1 'polypeptide(L)'
;MKKRTSSSKLYFYDLHGDGAKIQVMADARDCYLGKLCQIANRIDSLCNTFTAIERCTDFHVNLFYSDRHSSMDENEFSRFHSGVKRGDVVGICGFPGKSQRGELSIFPRLMTVLAPCLHMLPRQSVHVSGAEDHPKKATDYTWGPGMTRKPEGYTLKDQETRYRQRYLDLMLNPEVQQVFKIRARIISYYRKFLDNHGFIEVETPVMNITAGGAAARPFITHHNEMDMDLYLRVSPELYLKKLVVGGLDRVYEIGKTFRNEGMDLTHIPEFTMCEFYMAYADYNDLMELAEELLSGMVKELTGSHKIRYHGNGWNNEPIEIDFTPPFRRMDLMEELESKANISIPKDLSGEAANKYLLDACERFNVKCPPPHTTTRLLDKLVDHFLEETCINPTFIINQPEIMSPLAKWHRSKPGLTERFELFVNKRELCNAYTELNDPEVQRQRFIEQLKDRQMGDDEAMVLDESFCTALEYGLPPTAGLGMGIDRLTMLLTDSPNVKHWEKAEFPFHVIPKLAALRIAGGMIKGYGCPGHSVIGAAINLAEIARVDASCSSVILVHSYLAMLMIAMCGSEVQKQKYLPPLADLSHISCWALTEPDYGSDASSLRTTATKVEGGWILEGQKRWIGNCTFAGLFVILARNTTTNQINGFVVQKDAPGLTATKIENKVALRIMQNGDILLKKVFVPDEDRLPGVNSFREASEALAVSRVMVAWQSIGISMGVYDMCHRYLMERKQFGAPLAASQIIQQRLVKMLGNVQAMTLVGWRICKLYEMGKMTSGQASLAKTWITSKGRETVALGRESLGANGILTEFLVAKAFCDMEVLYTYEGTYDINTFVTASDYYQLDDLLTSEERVVRMKYWEKAEFPFHVVPKFAALRISGGTIKGYGCPGLSITAAAICLAEVARVDASCSTFILVHSCLTMLTIALCGSEAHKQKYLPSLAQLTSIGCWALTEPDYGSDASALRTTATKVEGGWILEGQKRWIGNSTFADLLVIFARNTTTNQINGYMVKKNAPGLTSTKIENKIGLRMVQNGDILLNKVFVPDEDRLPGVNSFKDTSKVMAVSRVMVSWQPIGISMGVYDMCHRYLMERKQFGAPLAAFQLNQQKLVQMLGNVQAMTLVGWRLCKLYEKGTMTLGQASLAKAWISSKARETLSLGRELLGGNGTVADFLVAKAFCDLEPIYTYEGTYDINTLVTGREITGIASFKPALSVQRSRL
;
A
#
# COMPACT_ATOMS: atom_id res chain seq x y z
N MET A 1 -53.14 39.61 19.53
CA MET A 1 -54.17 39.46 20.59
C MET A 1 -54.51 37.98 20.81
N LYS A 2 -54.15 37.42 21.97
CA LYS A 2 -54.97 36.60 22.89
C LYS A 2 -54.03 35.98 23.93
N LYS A 3 -54.07 36.57 25.12
CA LYS A 3 -53.32 36.18 26.32
C LYS A 3 -54.02 34.96 26.93
N ARG A 4 -53.29 33.86 27.16
CA ARG A 4 -53.67 32.82 28.13
C ARG A 4 -52.49 32.59 29.06
N THR A 5 -52.61 33.09 30.27
CA THR A 5 -51.73 32.83 31.42
C THR A 5 -52.37 31.76 32.28
N SER A 6 -51.67 30.65 32.53
CA SER A 6 -51.08 30.30 33.85
C SER A 6 -50.75 28.80 33.93
N SER A 7 -49.46 28.46 33.92
CA SER A 7 -48.78 27.70 34.98
C SER A 7 -47.40 27.28 34.47
N SER A 8 -46.42 27.38 35.36
CA SER A 8 -44.96 27.21 35.20
C SER A 8 -44.46 26.02 34.34
N LYS A 9 -43.39 26.29 33.55
CA LYS A 9 -42.29 25.39 33.10
C LYS A 9 -42.43 24.58 31.78
N LEU A 10 -42.64 25.23 30.65
CA LEU A 10 -42.26 24.67 29.34
C LEU A 10 -41.60 25.75 28.46
N TYR A 11 -40.38 25.47 27.97
CA TYR A 11 -39.71 26.25 26.93
C TYR A 11 -39.67 25.44 25.64
N PHE A 12 -39.95 26.08 24.51
CA PHE A 12 -39.92 25.47 23.18
C PHE A 12 -38.60 25.80 22.48
N TYR A 13 -37.94 24.78 21.93
CA TYR A 13 -36.77 24.96 21.08
C TYR A 13 -37.03 24.30 19.72
N ASP A 14 -36.91 25.08 18.66
CA ASP A 14 -36.92 24.60 17.27
C ASP A 14 -35.46 24.39 16.85
N LEU A 15 -35.06 23.15 16.55
CA LEU A 15 -33.76 22.84 15.95
C LEU A 15 -33.97 22.59 14.45
N HIS A 16 -33.14 23.23 13.63
CA HIS A 16 -33.18 23.11 12.17
C HIS A 16 -31.88 22.51 11.64
N GLY A 17 -32.01 21.44 10.85
CA GLY A 17 -30.96 20.82 10.03
C GLY A 17 -31.57 19.88 9.00
N ASP A 18 -31.16 20.01 7.74
CA ASP A 18 -31.51 19.17 6.57
C ASP A 18 -33.00 18.81 6.42
N GLY A 19 -33.86 19.84 6.38
CA GLY A 19 -35.26 19.69 5.96
C GLY A 19 -36.20 18.98 6.95
N ALA A 20 -35.72 18.54 8.12
CA ALA A 20 -36.55 17.98 9.17
C ALA A 20 -36.66 18.92 10.37
N LYS A 21 -37.91 19.25 10.75
CA LYS A 21 -38.23 19.96 12.00
C LYS A 21 -38.53 18.94 13.09
N ILE A 22 -37.68 18.83 14.10
CA ILE A 22 -37.98 18.02 15.30
C ILE A 22 -38.26 18.98 16.46
N GLN A 23 -39.51 18.97 16.94
CA GLN A 23 -39.91 19.67 18.16
C GLN A 23 -39.72 18.78 19.38
N VAL A 24 -38.88 19.22 20.32
CA VAL A 24 -38.68 18.55 21.60
C VAL A 24 -39.36 19.37 22.69
N MET A 25 -40.32 18.75 23.39
CA MET A 25 -40.98 19.30 24.58
C MET A 25 -40.28 18.78 25.84
N ALA A 26 -39.88 19.65 26.78
CA ALA A 26 -39.33 19.21 28.06
C ALA A 26 -39.82 20.09 29.24
N ASP A 27 -40.44 19.45 30.23
CA ASP A 27 -40.82 20.02 31.54
C ASP A 27 -39.58 20.13 32.43
N ALA A 28 -39.36 21.30 33.03
CA ALA A 28 -38.17 21.64 33.81
C ALA A 28 -38.16 21.05 35.23
N ARG A 29 -38.65 19.82 35.42
CA ARG A 29 -38.50 19.06 36.68
C ARG A 29 -38.12 17.58 36.52
N ASP A 30 -38.19 16.99 35.33
CA ASP A 30 -37.71 15.63 35.09
C ASP A 30 -37.12 15.51 33.67
N CYS A 31 -35.83 15.82 33.52
CA CYS A 31 -35.09 15.50 32.29
C CYS A 31 -34.42 14.13 32.44
N TYR A 32 -35.20 13.05 32.38
CA TYR A 32 -34.72 11.75 31.94
C TYR A 32 -35.23 11.52 30.51
N LEU A 33 -34.50 12.04 29.51
CA LEU A 33 -34.58 11.45 28.18
C LEU A 33 -33.96 10.05 28.32
N GLY A 34 -34.78 9.03 28.60
CA GLY A 34 -34.36 7.64 28.83
C GLY A 34 -33.69 6.94 27.63
N LYS A 35 -33.08 7.69 26.71
CA LYS A 35 -32.32 7.18 25.58
C LYS A 35 -30.84 7.39 25.82
N LEU A 36 -30.14 6.27 25.87
CA LEU A 36 -28.69 6.19 25.85
C LEU A 36 -28.19 6.71 24.49
N CYS A 37 -27.28 7.69 24.49
CA CYS A 37 -26.64 8.21 23.28
C CYS A 37 -25.17 7.78 23.25
N GLN A 38 -24.66 7.53 22.04
CA GLN A 38 -23.25 7.24 21.81
C GLN A 38 -22.65 8.33 20.94
N ILE A 39 -21.58 8.95 21.41
CA ILE A 39 -20.80 9.96 20.68
C ILE A 39 -19.31 9.61 20.75
N ALA A 40 -18.51 10.16 19.85
CA ALA A 40 -17.05 10.02 19.91
C ALA A 40 -16.38 11.34 19.56
N ASN A 41 -15.40 11.77 20.36
CA ASN A 41 -14.66 13.00 20.07
C ASN A 41 -13.32 13.13 20.77
N ARG A 42 -12.54 14.14 20.39
CA ARG A 42 -11.26 14.50 20.99
C ARG A 42 -11.43 15.34 22.25
N ILE A 43 -10.76 14.96 23.33
CA ILE A 43 -10.71 15.74 24.57
C ILE A 43 -9.87 17.00 24.36
N ASP A 44 -10.49 18.17 24.42
CA ASP A 44 -9.76 19.45 24.34
C ASP A 44 -9.30 19.99 25.71
N SER A 45 -9.98 19.65 26.82
CA SER A 45 -9.58 20.06 28.18
C SER A 45 -9.89 18.99 29.24
N LEU A 46 -9.14 18.99 30.34
CA LEU A 46 -9.33 18.11 31.52
C LEU A 46 -9.25 18.94 32.81
N CYS A 47 -10.28 18.85 33.66
CA CYS A 47 -10.35 19.45 35.01
C CYS A 47 -10.77 18.37 36.06
N ASN A 48 -10.64 18.66 37.37
CA ASN A 48 -10.97 17.73 38.48
C ASN A 48 -12.45 17.30 38.54
N THR A 49 -13.31 17.97 37.79
CA THR A 49 -14.59 17.45 37.30
C THR A 49 -14.42 17.36 35.79
N PHE A 50 -14.71 16.20 35.19
CA PHE A 50 -14.54 16.06 33.75
C PHE A 50 -15.35 17.14 33.03
N THR A 51 -14.68 17.80 32.11
CA THR A 51 -15.30 18.63 31.08
C THR A 51 -14.64 18.20 29.78
N ALA A 52 -14.95 17.00 29.33
CA ALA A 52 -14.56 16.62 27.97
C ALA A 52 -15.52 17.32 27.00
N ILE A 53 -14.94 17.94 25.98
CA ILE A 53 -15.60 18.80 25.01
C ILE A 53 -15.93 17.94 23.78
N GLU A 54 -17.20 17.82 23.43
CA GLU A 54 -17.57 17.37 22.09
C GLU A 54 -17.30 18.51 21.09
N ARG A 55 -16.69 18.20 19.94
CA ARG A 55 -16.72 19.02 18.70
C ARG A 55 -17.28 18.13 17.58
N CYS A 56 -18.53 17.74 17.70
CA CYS A 56 -19.27 17.13 16.60
C CYS A 56 -20.14 18.27 16.09
N THR A 57 -19.76 18.83 14.93
CA THR A 57 -20.51 19.87 14.21
C THR A 57 -20.89 21.09 15.06
N ASP A 58 -20.00 22.09 15.10
CA ASP A 58 -20.21 23.47 15.57
C ASP A 58 -20.64 23.74 17.03
N PHE A 59 -20.73 22.74 17.92
CA PHE A 59 -21.07 22.93 19.34
C PHE A 59 -20.04 22.36 20.32
N HIS A 60 -19.97 22.96 21.52
CA HIS A 60 -19.22 22.47 22.69
C HIS A 60 -20.19 21.76 23.66
N VAL A 61 -19.92 20.49 24.00
CA VAL A 61 -20.70 19.73 25.00
C VAL A 61 -19.82 19.32 26.17
N ASN A 62 -20.28 19.55 27.39
CA ASN A 62 -19.55 19.20 28.61
C ASN A 62 -19.84 17.76 29.06
N LEU A 63 -18.83 17.05 29.58
CA LEU A 63 -18.95 15.64 29.96
C LEU A 63 -18.76 15.43 31.46
N PHE A 64 -19.84 15.19 32.21
CA PHE A 64 -19.79 15.00 33.66
C PHE A 64 -19.73 13.51 34.02
N TYR A 65 -18.52 12.97 34.18
CA TYR A 65 -18.30 11.57 34.53
C TYR A 65 -17.96 11.40 36.02
N SER A 66 -18.78 10.65 36.74
CA SER A 66 -18.56 10.32 38.16
C SER A 66 -18.63 8.81 38.36
N ASP A 67 -17.92 8.33 39.37
CA ASP A 67 -17.98 6.95 39.88
C ASP A 67 -19.42 6.44 40.07
N ARG A 68 -20.32 7.28 40.62
CA ARG A 68 -21.73 6.94 40.89
C ARG A 68 -22.58 6.69 39.64
N HIS A 69 -22.12 7.15 38.48
CA HIS A 69 -22.86 7.05 37.22
C HIS A 69 -22.16 6.16 36.19
N SER A 70 -20.93 5.73 36.51
CA SER A 70 -20.11 4.81 35.74
C SER A 70 -20.62 3.37 35.82
N SER A 71 -20.46 2.62 34.73
CA SER A 71 -20.61 1.16 34.72
C SER A 71 -19.34 0.41 35.14
N MET A 72 -18.22 1.12 35.30
CA MET A 72 -16.94 0.60 35.82
C MET A 72 -16.95 0.59 37.35
N ASP A 73 -16.24 -0.34 37.97
CA ASP A 73 -15.99 -0.30 39.42
C ASP A 73 -15.07 0.87 39.82
N GLU A 74 -14.99 1.18 41.11
CA GLU A 74 -14.28 2.35 41.63
C GLU A 74 -12.76 2.32 41.30
N ASN A 75 -12.14 1.13 41.31
CA ASN A 75 -10.73 0.98 40.99
C ASN A 75 -10.48 1.11 39.48
N GLU A 76 -11.36 0.52 38.66
CA GLU A 76 -11.32 0.65 37.20
C GLU A 76 -11.57 2.10 36.75
N PHE A 77 -12.55 2.79 37.36
CA PHE A 77 -12.84 4.20 37.10
C PHE A 77 -11.62 5.07 37.42
N SER A 78 -10.96 4.84 38.57
CA SER A 78 -9.77 5.60 38.97
C SER A 78 -8.57 5.37 38.05
N ARG A 79 -8.33 4.12 37.61
CA ARG A 79 -7.28 3.78 36.62
C ARG A 79 -7.57 4.38 35.25
N PHE A 80 -8.82 4.33 34.81
CA PHE A 80 -9.24 4.92 33.56
C PHE A 80 -9.11 6.45 33.59
N HIS A 81 -9.60 7.09 34.66
CA HIS A 81 -9.50 8.53 34.87
C HIS A 81 -8.05 9.02 34.89
N SER A 82 -7.14 8.29 35.54
CA SER A 82 -5.72 8.66 35.56
C SER A 82 -5.03 8.45 34.21
N GLY A 83 -5.52 7.51 33.39
CA GLY A 83 -5.00 7.20 32.06
C GLY A 83 -5.38 8.20 30.97
N VAL A 84 -6.60 8.74 31.00
CA VAL A 84 -7.13 9.66 29.97
C VAL A 84 -6.40 11.01 29.98
N LYS A 85 -5.93 11.46 28.81
CA LYS A 85 -5.17 12.71 28.61
C LYS A 85 -5.83 13.66 27.61
N ARG A 86 -5.39 14.93 27.65
CA ARG A 86 -5.82 15.96 26.72
C ARG A 86 -5.35 15.57 25.32
N GLY A 87 -6.26 15.62 24.37
CA GLY A 87 -6.06 15.23 22.98
C GLY A 87 -6.52 13.81 22.68
N ASP A 88 -6.81 12.96 23.66
CA ASP A 88 -7.32 11.61 23.42
C ASP A 88 -8.66 11.67 22.69
N VAL A 89 -8.88 10.79 21.71
CA VAL A 89 -10.19 10.55 21.13
C VAL A 89 -10.90 9.52 21.99
N VAL A 90 -12.04 9.90 22.56
CA VAL A 90 -12.85 9.08 23.45
C VAL A 90 -14.24 8.84 22.87
N GLY A 91 -14.71 7.61 22.99
CA GLY A 91 -16.10 7.23 22.79
C GLY A 91 -16.84 7.36 24.12
N ILE A 92 -18.03 7.93 24.10
CA ILE A 92 -18.87 8.17 25.27
C ILE A 92 -20.23 7.56 25.01
N CYS A 93 -20.70 6.78 25.96
CA CYS A 93 -22.05 6.24 26.00
C CYS A 93 -22.73 6.76 27.27
N GLY A 94 -23.75 7.61 27.14
CA GLY A 94 -24.31 8.35 28.27
C GLY A 94 -25.68 8.96 28.00
N PHE A 95 -26.18 9.75 28.95
CA PHE A 95 -27.46 10.44 28.81
C PHE A 95 -27.24 11.93 28.55
N PRO A 96 -27.94 12.53 27.57
CA PRO A 96 -27.90 13.97 27.36
C PRO A 96 -28.69 14.69 28.48
N GLY A 97 -28.21 15.86 28.90
CA GLY A 97 -28.89 16.71 29.87
C GLY A 97 -28.25 18.10 29.96
N LYS A 98 -28.52 18.82 31.05
CA LYS A 98 -27.89 20.12 31.32
C LYS A 98 -27.25 20.13 32.70
N SER A 99 -26.12 20.81 32.83
CA SER A 99 -25.49 21.05 34.14
C SER A 99 -26.36 21.98 35.01
N GLN A 100 -26.07 22.07 36.31
CA GLN A 100 -26.74 23.03 37.20
C GLN A 100 -26.53 24.50 36.77
N ARG A 101 -25.51 24.77 35.95
CA ARG A 101 -25.22 26.08 35.37
C ARG A 101 -25.90 26.30 34.01
N GLY A 102 -26.69 25.33 33.53
CA GLY A 102 -27.47 25.42 32.30
C GLY A 102 -26.73 25.03 31.01
N GLU A 103 -25.50 24.52 31.11
CA GLU A 103 -24.69 24.12 29.96
C GLU A 103 -25.16 22.77 29.38
N LEU A 104 -25.15 22.62 28.05
CA LEU A 104 -25.46 21.34 27.41
C LEU A 104 -24.40 20.31 27.77
N SER A 105 -24.83 19.12 28.19
CA SER A 105 -23.92 18.12 28.74
C SER A 105 -24.34 16.69 28.44
N ILE A 106 -23.38 15.78 28.47
CA ILE A 106 -23.63 14.34 28.50
C ILE A 106 -23.11 13.80 29.84
N PHE A 107 -23.92 12.95 30.48
CA PHE A 107 -23.60 12.24 31.70
C PHE A 107 -23.20 10.80 31.32
N PRO A 108 -21.88 10.51 31.21
CA PRO A 108 -21.41 9.23 30.70
C PRO A 108 -21.73 8.08 31.66
N ARG A 109 -22.20 6.96 31.11
CA ARG A 109 -22.21 5.66 31.79
C ARG A 109 -20.94 4.87 31.49
N LEU A 110 -20.46 4.97 30.26
CA LEU A 110 -19.22 4.34 29.82
C LEU A 110 -18.44 5.33 28.98
N MET A 111 -17.15 5.45 29.25
CA MET A 111 -16.20 6.18 28.41
C MET A 111 -15.07 5.25 28.00
N THR A 112 -14.60 5.34 26.75
CA THR A 112 -13.57 4.46 26.20
C THR A 112 -12.60 5.29 25.38
N VAL A 113 -11.29 5.16 25.62
CA VAL A 113 -10.28 5.77 24.75
C VAL A 113 -10.24 4.98 23.44
N LEU A 114 -10.62 5.64 22.35
CA LEU A 114 -10.61 5.07 21.00
C LEU A 114 -9.25 5.26 20.33
N ALA A 115 -8.61 6.41 20.56
CA ALA A 115 -7.26 6.69 20.10
C ALA A 115 -6.55 7.67 21.05
N PRO A 116 -5.49 7.27 21.76
CA PRO A 116 -4.77 8.16 22.66
C PRO A 116 -3.96 9.20 21.89
N CYS A 117 -3.86 10.43 22.43
CA CYS A 117 -2.95 11.45 21.96
C CYS A 117 -1.65 11.37 22.73
N LEU A 118 -0.64 10.85 22.06
CA LEU A 118 0.70 10.67 22.63
C LEU A 118 1.54 11.95 22.67
N HIS A 119 0.97 13.09 22.24
CA HIS A 119 1.63 14.39 22.21
C HIS A 119 0.90 15.40 23.09
N MET A 120 1.66 16.24 23.76
CA MET A 120 1.10 17.39 24.45
C MET A 120 0.62 18.41 23.41
N LEU A 121 -0.69 18.62 23.34
CA LEU A 121 -1.26 19.66 22.49
C LEU A 121 -0.85 21.05 23.01
N PRO A 122 -0.42 21.98 22.12
CA PRO A 122 -0.17 23.37 22.45
C PRO A 122 -1.32 23.99 23.27
N ARG A 123 -0.98 24.83 24.25
CA ARG A 123 -1.96 25.61 25.05
C ARG A 123 -1.88 27.07 24.62
N GLN A 124 -2.99 27.79 24.69
CA GLN A 124 -2.94 29.24 24.62
C GLN A 124 -2.08 29.77 25.79
N SER A 125 -1.09 30.60 25.48
CA SER A 125 -0.34 31.34 26.50
C SER A 125 -1.30 32.33 27.17
N VAL A 126 -1.59 32.13 28.45
CA VAL A 126 -2.29 33.14 29.26
C VAL A 126 -1.31 34.30 29.43
N HIS A 127 -1.52 35.40 28.70
CA HIS A 127 -0.83 36.64 29.04
C HIS A 127 -1.38 37.12 30.38
N VAL A 128 -0.53 37.07 31.40
CA VAL A 128 -0.70 37.79 32.66
C VAL A 128 -0.34 39.25 32.36
N SER A 129 -1.35 40.07 32.08
CA SER A 129 -1.27 41.53 32.24
C SER A 129 -2.38 41.92 33.20
N GLY A 130 -2.01 42.71 34.21
CA GLY A 130 -2.70 42.84 35.48
C GLY A 130 -4.12 43.41 35.45
N ALA A 131 -4.75 43.21 36.61
CA ALA A 131 -5.93 43.86 37.17
C ALA A 131 -7.29 43.57 36.51
N GLU A 132 -8.15 42.94 37.33
CA GLU A 132 -9.60 43.09 37.40
C GLU A 132 -10.35 43.35 36.07
N ASP A 133 -10.66 42.27 35.36
CA ASP A 133 -11.95 42.20 34.68
C ASP A 133 -12.37 40.72 34.57
N HIS A 134 -13.57 40.41 35.05
CA HIS A 134 -14.17 39.09 34.87
C HIS A 134 -14.17 38.72 33.39
N PRO A 135 -13.88 37.46 33.00
CA PRO A 135 -13.97 37.06 31.60
C PRO A 135 -15.41 37.26 31.15
N LYS A 136 -15.65 38.31 30.35
CA LYS A 136 -16.91 38.51 29.63
C LYS A 136 -17.16 37.22 28.86
N LYS A 137 -18.39 36.67 29.01
CA LYS A 137 -18.88 35.50 28.26
C LYS A 137 -18.36 35.56 26.82
N ALA A 138 -17.67 34.50 26.39
CA ALA A 138 -17.36 34.29 24.99
C ALA A 138 -18.69 34.34 24.22
N THR A 139 -18.94 35.48 23.59
CA THR A 139 -20.13 35.75 22.78
C THR A 139 -19.75 35.38 21.36
N ASP A 140 -20.42 34.36 20.81
CA ASP A 140 -20.71 34.11 19.39
C ASP A 140 -19.79 34.74 18.32
N TYR A 141 -18.47 34.53 18.40
CA TYR A 141 -17.59 34.86 17.28
C TYR A 141 -17.57 33.69 16.29
N THR A 142 -18.52 33.68 15.35
CA THR A 142 -18.53 32.76 14.22
C THR A 142 -17.91 33.46 13.01
N TRP A 143 -16.61 33.25 12.78
CA TRP A 143 -15.95 33.72 11.56
C TRP A 143 -16.48 32.97 10.33
N GLY A 144 -16.75 33.71 9.25
CA GLY A 144 -17.29 33.19 7.99
C GLY A 144 -16.69 33.88 6.76
N PRO A 145 -17.06 33.44 5.54
CA PRO A 145 -16.52 34.02 4.31
C PRO A 145 -16.88 35.51 4.20
N GLY A 146 -15.95 36.31 3.65
CA GLY A 146 -16.08 37.76 3.51
C GLY A 146 -15.86 38.57 4.79
N MET A 147 -15.58 37.90 5.91
CA MET A 147 -15.22 38.53 7.18
C MET A 147 -13.72 38.48 7.42
N THR A 148 -13.22 39.48 8.14
CA THR A 148 -11.81 39.57 8.49
C THR A 148 -11.39 38.53 9.52
N ARG A 149 -10.23 37.90 9.35
CA ARG A 149 -9.71 36.92 10.33
C ARG A 149 -9.00 37.63 11.48
N LYS A 150 -8.78 36.88 12.58
CA LYS A 150 -7.96 37.33 13.70
C LYS A 150 -6.85 36.31 14.01
N PRO A 151 -5.81 36.20 13.17
CA PRO A 151 -4.73 35.21 13.37
C PRO A 151 -3.99 35.35 14.70
N GLU A 152 -4.02 36.52 15.34
CA GLU A 152 -3.43 36.77 16.66
C GLU A 152 -4.05 35.92 17.78
N GLY A 153 -5.31 35.51 17.63
CA GLY A 153 -6.03 34.66 18.56
C GLY A 153 -5.66 33.18 18.44
N TYR A 154 -4.82 32.81 17.47
CA TYR A 154 -4.55 31.40 17.16
C TYR A 154 -3.74 30.76 18.28
N THR A 155 -4.12 29.52 18.60
CA THR A 155 -3.42 28.71 19.60
C THR A 155 -2.07 28.25 19.04
N LEU A 156 -2.04 27.88 17.76
CA LEU A 156 -0.81 27.60 17.03
C LEU A 156 -0.59 28.74 16.03
N LYS A 157 0.41 29.59 16.27
CA LYS A 157 0.68 30.81 15.46
C LYS A 157 1.73 30.60 14.38
N ASP A 158 2.76 29.80 14.66
CA ASP A 158 3.89 29.57 13.76
C ASP A 158 3.44 29.04 12.39
N GLN A 159 3.61 29.85 11.34
CA GLN A 159 3.07 29.55 10.02
C GLN A 159 3.69 28.28 9.42
N GLU A 160 4.97 28.05 9.65
CA GLU A 160 5.65 26.86 9.14
C GLU A 160 5.06 25.59 9.75
N THR A 161 4.95 25.52 11.07
CA THR A 161 4.33 24.38 11.76
C THR A 161 2.89 24.17 11.32
N ARG A 162 2.11 25.25 11.14
CA ARG A 162 0.73 25.16 10.66
C ARG A 162 0.63 24.56 9.27
N TYR A 163 1.51 24.95 8.35
CA TYR A 163 1.49 24.48 6.98
C TYR A 163 1.99 23.05 6.85
N ARG A 164 3.02 22.66 7.61
CA ARG A 164 3.57 21.31 7.64
C ARG A 164 2.71 20.32 8.41
N GLN A 165 2.11 20.76 9.52
CA GLN A 165 1.26 19.96 10.40
C GLN A 165 -0.19 20.43 10.30
N ARG A 166 -0.74 20.38 9.08
CA ARG A 166 -2.10 20.87 8.82
C ARG A 166 -3.15 20.27 9.76
N TYR A 167 -3.01 18.99 10.11
CA TYR A 167 -3.89 18.33 11.08
C TYR A 167 -3.87 19.03 12.45
N LEU A 168 -2.72 19.53 12.92
CA LEU A 168 -2.59 20.26 14.18
C LEU A 168 -3.21 21.65 14.09
N ASP A 169 -2.99 22.34 12.96
CA ASP A 169 -3.62 23.62 12.67
C ASP A 169 -5.15 23.50 12.64
N LEU A 170 -5.69 22.48 11.96
CA LEU A 170 -7.12 22.18 11.93
C LEU A 170 -7.68 21.86 13.32
N MET A 171 -6.93 21.13 14.17
CA MET A 171 -7.38 20.81 15.53
C MET A 171 -7.49 22.06 16.41
N LEU A 172 -6.52 22.96 16.32
CA LEU A 172 -6.33 24.05 17.27
C LEU A 172 -6.93 25.38 16.81
N ASN A 173 -7.08 25.59 15.51
CA ASN A 173 -7.54 26.84 14.91
C ASN A 173 -8.80 26.57 14.05
N PRO A 174 -10.02 26.69 14.62
CA PRO A 174 -11.28 26.37 13.94
C PRO A 174 -11.52 27.13 12.64
N GLU A 175 -11.05 28.40 12.57
CA GLU A 175 -11.13 29.21 11.35
C GLU A 175 -10.47 28.52 10.15
N VAL A 176 -9.39 27.77 10.37
CA VAL A 176 -8.70 27.05 9.30
C VAL A 176 -9.60 25.96 8.71
N GLN A 177 -10.38 25.23 9.52
CA GLN A 177 -11.34 24.26 9.01
C GLN A 177 -12.41 24.94 8.13
N GLN A 178 -12.86 26.12 8.55
CA GLN A 178 -13.85 26.90 7.80
C GLN A 178 -13.29 27.38 6.45
N VAL A 179 -12.00 27.74 6.35
CA VAL A 179 -11.35 28.05 5.05
C VAL A 179 -11.51 26.90 4.05
N PHE A 180 -11.26 25.65 4.45
CA PHE A 180 -11.43 24.50 3.56
C PHE A 180 -12.89 24.24 3.18
N LYS A 181 -13.83 24.41 4.12
CA LYS A 181 -15.27 24.31 3.83
C LYS A 181 -15.71 25.39 2.83
N ILE A 182 -15.20 26.62 2.97
CA ILE A 182 -15.47 27.73 2.05
C ILE A 182 -14.90 27.42 0.67
N ARG A 183 -13.65 26.94 0.57
CA ARG A 183 -13.06 26.51 -0.71
C ARG A 183 -13.92 25.44 -1.40
N ALA A 184 -14.37 24.43 -0.65
CA ALA A 184 -15.25 23.40 -1.19
C ALA A 184 -16.58 23.99 -1.69
N ARG A 185 -17.18 24.92 -0.94
CA ARG A 185 -18.40 25.64 -1.37
C ARG A 185 -18.19 26.49 -2.62
N ILE A 186 -17.03 27.15 -2.76
CA ILE A 186 -16.64 27.90 -3.97
C ILE A 186 -16.65 26.96 -5.19
N ILE A 187 -15.95 25.83 -5.10
CA ILE A 187 -15.88 24.84 -6.20
C ILE A 187 -17.29 24.30 -6.52
N SER A 188 -18.08 23.96 -5.51
CA SER A 188 -19.46 23.51 -5.71
C SER A 188 -20.33 24.57 -6.37
N TYR A 189 -20.12 25.86 -6.06
CA TYR A 189 -20.83 26.96 -6.69
C TYR A 189 -20.46 27.10 -8.17
N TYR A 190 -19.18 27.02 -8.53
CA TYR A 190 -18.74 27.03 -9.94
C TYR A 190 -19.48 25.97 -10.76
N ARG A 191 -19.45 24.72 -10.29
CA ARG A 191 -20.12 23.60 -10.98
C ARG A 191 -21.61 23.87 -11.13
N LYS A 192 -22.30 24.15 -10.03
CA LYS A 192 -23.74 24.47 -10.03
C LYS A 192 -24.07 25.61 -10.99
N PHE A 193 -23.26 26.67 -11.03
CA PHE A 193 -23.48 27.80 -11.91
C PHE A 193 -23.33 27.40 -13.38
N LEU A 194 -22.21 26.77 -13.76
CA LEU A 194 -21.92 26.39 -15.14
C LEU A 194 -22.85 25.28 -15.65
N ASP A 195 -23.17 24.30 -14.81
CA ASP A 195 -24.15 23.24 -15.13
C ASP A 195 -25.52 23.83 -15.44
N ASN A 196 -25.98 24.81 -14.64
CA ASN A 196 -27.25 25.49 -14.88
C ASN A 196 -27.24 26.36 -16.15
N HIS A 197 -26.05 26.78 -16.60
CA HIS A 197 -25.85 27.48 -17.87
C HIS A 197 -25.60 26.52 -19.05
N GLY A 198 -25.78 25.21 -18.85
CA GLY A 198 -25.70 24.19 -19.90
C GLY A 198 -24.29 23.87 -20.35
N PHE A 199 -23.27 24.16 -19.55
CA PHE A 199 -21.92 23.70 -19.79
C PHE A 199 -21.77 22.22 -19.40
N ILE A 200 -20.82 21.54 -20.03
CA ILE A 200 -20.44 20.16 -19.72
C ILE A 200 -19.06 20.16 -19.07
N GLU A 201 -18.94 19.56 -17.87
CA GLU A 201 -17.64 19.32 -17.24
C GLU A 201 -16.87 18.26 -18.03
N VAL A 202 -15.62 18.57 -18.39
CA VAL A 202 -14.72 17.68 -19.14
C VAL A 202 -13.36 17.58 -18.46
N GLU A 203 -12.60 16.55 -18.79
CA GLU A 203 -11.21 16.39 -18.38
C GLU A 203 -10.31 16.30 -19.61
N THR A 204 -9.35 17.21 -19.73
CA THR A 204 -8.39 17.24 -20.83
C THR A 204 -7.02 16.70 -20.41
N PRO A 205 -6.14 16.30 -21.35
CA PRO A 205 -4.82 15.77 -21.01
C PRO A 205 -4.01 16.72 -20.11
N VAL A 206 -3.49 16.16 -19.02
CA VAL A 206 -2.53 16.85 -18.13
C VAL A 206 -1.11 16.77 -18.68
N MET A 207 -0.80 15.73 -19.46
CA MET A 207 0.49 15.54 -20.13
C MET A 207 0.33 15.79 -21.63
N ASN A 208 1.02 16.80 -22.14
CA ASN A 208 0.93 17.26 -23.53
C ASN A 208 2.23 17.03 -24.27
N ILE A 209 2.16 16.79 -25.58
CA ILE A 209 3.34 16.72 -26.46
C ILE A 209 4.00 18.10 -26.59
N THR A 210 3.18 19.16 -26.57
CA THR A 210 3.59 20.56 -26.62
C THR A 210 2.81 21.33 -25.55
N ALA A 211 3.51 22.14 -24.75
CA ALA A 211 2.86 23.05 -23.80
C ALA A 211 2.29 24.27 -24.54
N GLY A 212 1.05 24.65 -24.24
CA GLY A 212 0.38 25.81 -24.83
C GLY A 212 -0.84 26.22 -24.01
N GLY A 213 -1.49 27.31 -24.41
CA GLY A 213 -2.65 27.88 -23.70
C GLY A 213 -2.31 28.92 -22.61
N ALA A 214 -1.03 29.10 -22.27
CA ALA A 214 -0.61 30.21 -21.40
C ALA A 214 0.85 30.56 -21.66
N ALA A 215 1.22 31.84 -21.45
CA ALA A 215 2.61 32.26 -21.41
C ALA A 215 3.19 31.86 -20.04
N ALA A 216 3.77 30.67 -19.97
CA ALA A 216 4.25 30.08 -18.73
C ALA A 216 5.28 28.99 -19.02
N ARG A 217 6.28 28.87 -18.14
CA ARG A 217 7.30 27.82 -18.26
C ARG A 217 6.69 26.47 -17.86
N PRO A 218 6.67 25.44 -18.72
CA PRO A 218 6.11 24.14 -18.37
C PRO A 218 7.06 23.29 -17.53
N PHE A 219 6.51 22.33 -16.80
CA PHE A 219 7.28 21.19 -16.30
C PHE A 219 7.44 20.15 -17.39
N ILE A 220 8.63 19.57 -17.50
CA ILE A 220 8.95 18.52 -18.48
C ILE A 220 9.04 17.18 -17.75
N THR A 221 8.43 16.16 -18.34
CA THR A 221 8.50 14.76 -17.93
C THR A 221 8.76 13.87 -19.14
N HIS A 222 8.91 12.57 -18.94
CA HIS A 222 9.30 11.63 -20.00
C HIS A 222 8.47 10.36 -19.94
N HIS A 223 7.91 9.94 -21.07
CA HIS A 223 7.10 8.73 -21.19
C HIS A 223 7.95 7.55 -21.69
N ASN A 224 8.47 6.75 -20.75
CA ASN A 224 9.47 5.70 -21.02
C ASN A 224 9.10 4.69 -22.13
N GLU A 225 7.82 4.32 -22.28
CA GLU A 225 7.40 3.34 -23.31
C GLU A 225 7.34 3.94 -24.71
N MET A 226 7.05 5.25 -24.82
CA MET A 226 6.95 5.95 -26.10
C MET A 226 8.24 6.68 -26.46
N ASP A 227 9.21 6.68 -25.54
CA ASP A 227 10.51 7.35 -25.64
C ASP A 227 10.38 8.81 -26.11
N MET A 228 9.48 9.56 -25.46
CA MET A 228 9.21 10.95 -25.79
C MET A 228 9.02 11.80 -24.55
N ASP A 229 9.47 13.04 -24.64
CA ASP A 229 9.21 14.05 -23.61
C ASP A 229 7.76 14.51 -23.70
N LEU A 230 7.16 14.71 -22.52
CA LEU A 230 5.84 15.27 -22.34
C LEU A 230 5.92 16.47 -21.40
N TYR A 231 5.01 17.40 -21.53
CA TYR A 231 4.94 18.61 -20.74
C TYR A 231 3.69 18.58 -19.87
N LEU A 232 3.80 18.90 -18.59
CA LEU A 232 2.61 19.14 -17.78
C LEU A 232 1.91 20.41 -18.28
N ARG A 233 0.58 20.35 -18.40
CA ARG A 233 -0.20 21.47 -18.95
C ARG A 233 -0.03 22.75 -18.13
N VAL A 234 0.17 23.86 -18.84
CA VAL A 234 0.17 25.22 -18.30
C VAL A 234 -1.21 25.90 -18.40
N SER A 235 -2.11 25.31 -19.20
CA SER A 235 -3.55 25.59 -19.31
C SER A 235 -4.21 24.45 -20.14
N PRO A 236 -5.50 24.11 -19.90
CA PRO A 236 -6.30 23.22 -20.75
C PRO A 236 -6.85 23.88 -22.04
N GLU A 237 -6.71 25.20 -22.22
CA GLU A 237 -7.31 26.02 -23.29
C GLU A 237 -7.33 25.38 -24.67
N LEU A 238 -6.18 24.94 -25.19
CA LEU A 238 -6.07 24.45 -26.57
C LEU A 238 -6.93 23.19 -26.79
N TYR A 239 -7.10 22.35 -25.78
CA TYR A 239 -7.96 21.17 -25.86
C TYR A 239 -9.43 21.53 -25.73
N LEU A 240 -9.78 22.46 -24.84
CA LEU A 240 -11.16 22.89 -24.68
C LEU A 240 -11.68 23.52 -25.98
N LYS A 241 -10.87 24.32 -26.69
CA LYS A 241 -11.20 24.80 -28.04
C LYS A 241 -11.35 23.67 -29.07
N LYS A 242 -10.51 22.64 -29.03
CA LYS A 242 -10.65 21.43 -29.89
C LYS A 242 -11.99 20.71 -29.64
N LEU A 243 -12.49 20.71 -28.41
CA LEU A 243 -13.81 20.14 -28.10
C LEU A 243 -14.96 20.98 -28.67
N VAL A 244 -14.84 22.31 -28.66
CA VAL A 244 -15.80 23.20 -29.31
C VAL A 244 -15.82 22.99 -30.82
N VAL A 245 -14.65 22.83 -31.47
CA VAL A 245 -14.56 22.39 -32.89
C VAL A 245 -15.30 21.07 -33.09
N GLY A 246 -15.19 20.15 -32.14
CA GLY A 246 -15.88 18.85 -32.15
C GLY A 246 -17.40 18.91 -31.95
N GLY A 247 -17.97 20.10 -31.72
CA GLY A 247 -19.41 20.33 -31.55
C GLY A 247 -19.90 20.34 -30.11
N LEU A 248 -19.00 20.40 -29.12
CA LEU A 248 -19.39 20.65 -27.72
C LEU A 248 -19.41 22.15 -27.46
N ASP A 249 -20.55 22.79 -27.71
CA ASP A 249 -20.71 24.25 -27.70
C ASP A 249 -20.36 24.92 -26.35
N ARG A 250 -20.49 24.21 -25.22
CA ARG A 250 -20.23 24.75 -23.87
C ARG A 250 -19.51 23.72 -23.02
N VAL A 251 -18.22 23.94 -22.76
CA VAL A 251 -17.38 23.03 -21.97
C VAL A 251 -16.67 23.77 -20.85
N TYR A 252 -16.48 23.11 -19.71
CA TYR A 252 -15.63 23.63 -18.64
C TYR A 252 -14.79 22.54 -18.00
N GLU A 253 -13.66 22.94 -17.43
CA GLU A 253 -12.80 22.06 -16.63
C GLU A 253 -12.36 22.78 -15.36
N ILE A 254 -12.59 22.15 -14.20
CA ILE A 254 -11.98 22.55 -12.93
C ILE A 254 -10.84 21.59 -12.64
N GLY A 255 -9.61 22.04 -12.87
CA GLY A 255 -8.46 21.16 -12.87
C GLY A 255 -7.18 21.81 -12.35
N LYS A 256 -6.16 20.96 -12.15
CA LYS A 256 -4.82 21.41 -11.80
C LYS A 256 -4.07 21.91 -13.04
N THR A 257 -3.30 22.96 -12.83
CA THR A 257 -2.40 23.57 -13.80
C THR A 257 -1.01 23.66 -13.19
N PHE A 258 0.02 23.47 -14.01
CA PHE A 258 1.40 23.32 -13.56
C PHE A 258 2.29 24.35 -14.24
N ARG A 259 2.89 25.26 -13.46
CA ARG A 259 3.78 26.31 -13.97
C ARG A 259 5.10 26.27 -13.21
N ASN A 260 6.19 26.09 -13.93
CA ASN A 260 7.55 25.98 -13.38
C ASN A 260 8.15 27.37 -13.17
N GLU A 261 7.51 28.13 -12.29
CA GLU A 261 7.80 29.52 -11.97
C GLU A 261 8.20 29.68 -10.49
N GLY A 262 8.58 30.88 -10.09
CA GLY A 262 8.91 31.19 -8.70
C GLY A 262 7.70 31.05 -7.77
N MET A 263 7.94 30.65 -6.51
CA MET A 263 6.88 30.63 -5.50
C MET A 263 6.88 31.92 -4.68
N ASP A 264 5.70 32.52 -4.50
CA ASP A 264 5.50 33.68 -3.64
C ASP A 264 4.22 33.55 -2.77
N LEU A 265 3.58 34.67 -2.43
CA LEU A 265 2.33 34.69 -1.66
C LEU A 265 1.12 34.21 -2.46
N THR A 266 1.19 34.27 -3.79
CA THR A 266 0.10 34.03 -4.75
C THR A 266 0.42 32.95 -5.79
N HIS A 267 1.70 32.62 -5.96
CA HIS A 267 2.19 31.66 -6.94
C HIS A 267 2.68 30.39 -6.24
N ILE A 268 2.09 29.28 -6.64
CA ILE A 268 2.53 27.92 -6.30
C ILE A 268 2.63 27.11 -7.60
N PRO A 269 3.55 26.13 -7.68
CA PRO A 269 3.86 25.48 -8.95
C PRO A 269 2.72 24.60 -9.49
N GLU A 270 1.81 24.19 -8.62
CA GLU A 270 0.53 23.57 -8.96
C GLU A 270 -0.60 24.40 -8.37
N PHE A 271 -1.60 24.78 -9.16
CA PHE A 271 -2.77 25.52 -8.66
C PHE A 271 -4.04 25.06 -9.39
N THR A 272 -5.20 25.39 -8.84
CA THR A 272 -6.50 25.01 -9.38
C THR A 272 -7.13 26.20 -10.11
N MET A 273 -7.55 25.96 -11.34
CA MET A 273 -8.30 26.92 -12.12
C MET A 273 -9.57 26.29 -12.69
N CYS A 274 -10.56 27.14 -12.94
CA CYS A 274 -11.71 26.81 -13.76
C CYS A 274 -11.49 27.49 -15.12
N GLU A 275 -11.46 26.71 -16.20
CA GLU A 275 -11.54 27.25 -17.56
C GLU A 275 -12.84 26.80 -18.21
N PHE A 276 -13.52 27.70 -18.93
CA PHE A 276 -14.71 27.35 -19.71
C PHE A 276 -14.74 28.08 -21.05
N TYR A 277 -15.35 27.43 -22.04
CA TYR A 277 -15.45 27.90 -23.43
C TYR A 277 -16.89 27.82 -23.89
N MET A 278 -17.37 28.91 -24.49
CA MET A 278 -18.76 29.08 -24.90
C MET A 278 -18.82 29.52 -26.37
N ALA A 279 -19.30 28.62 -27.22
CA ALA A 279 -19.58 28.91 -28.62
C ALA A 279 -20.68 29.97 -28.74
N TYR A 280 -20.55 30.78 -29.78
CA TYR A 280 -21.40 31.91 -30.16
C TYR A 280 -21.42 33.08 -29.16
N ALA A 281 -20.50 33.09 -28.20
CA ALA A 281 -20.27 34.20 -27.28
C ALA A 281 -19.06 35.04 -27.71
N ASP A 282 -19.04 36.31 -27.29
CA ASP A 282 -17.88 37.19 -27.32
C ASP A 282 -17.45 37.62 -25.90
N TYR A 283 -16.33 38.34 -25.79
CA TYR A 283 -15.82 38.80 -24.49
C TYR A 283 -16.79 39.70 -23.68
N ASN A 284 -17.77 40.36 -24.30
CA ASN A 284 -18.78 41.13 -23.59
C ASN A 284 -19.76 40.21 -22.86
N ASP A 285 -20.19 39.14 -23.52
CA ASP A 285 -21.03 38.10 -22.91
C ASP A 285 -20.29 37.48 -21.71
N LEU A 286 -18.98 37.26 -21.84
CA LEU A 286 -18.16 36.75 -20.74
C LEU A 286 -17.97 37.74 -19.60
N MET A 287 -17.93 39.06 -19.87
CA MET A 287 -17.91 40.07 -18.80
C MET A 287 -19.22 40.02 -17.99
N GLU A 288 -20.38 39.91 -18.65
CA GLU A 288 -21.68 39.77 -17.99
C GLU A 288 -21.76 38.47 -17.18
N LEU A 289 -21.32 37.35 -17.77
CA LEU A 289 -21.30 36.05 -17.10
C LEU A 289 -20.35 36.03 -15.90
N ALA A 290 -19.19 36.69 -16.00
CA ALA A 290 -18.24 36.82 -14.89
C ALA A 290 -18.78 37.71 -13.76
N GLU A 291 -19.48 38.80 -14.10
CA GLU A 291 -20.19 39.66 -13.15
C GLU A 291 -21.27 38.86 -12.40
N GLU A 292 -22.08 38.08 -13.11
CA GLU A 292 -23.12 37.22 -12.52
C GLU A 292 -22.53 36.13 -11.60
N LEU A 293 -21.52 35.40 -12.10
CA LEU A 293 -20.86 34.33 -11.37
C LEU A 293 -20.25 34.84 -10.06
N LEU A 294 -19.43 35.89 -10.12
CA LEU A 294 -18.70 36.38 -8.96
C LEU A 294 -19.59 37.11 -7.97
N SER A 295 -20.47 38.00 -8.44
CA SER A 295 -21.38 38.74 -7.55
C SER A 295 -22.38 37.79 -6.87
N GLY A 296 -22.90 36.80 -7.60
CA GLY A 296 -23.78 35.75 -7.08
C GLY A 296 -23.07 34.85 -6.09
N MET A 297 -21.83 34.42 -6.37
CA MET A 297 -21.05 33.58 -5.45
C MET A 297 -20.75 34.32 -4.15
N VAL A 298 -20.30 35.56 -4.23
CA VAL A 298 -20.02 36.40 -3.05
C VAL A 298 -21.30 36.57 -2.23
N LYS A 299 -22.44 36.82 -2.88
CA LYS A 299 -23.74 36.95 -2.22
C LYS A 299 -24.21 35.67 -1.57
N GLU A 300 -24.10 34.52 -2.23
CA GLU A 300 -24.51 33.21 -1.69
C GLU A 300 -23.63 32.80 -0.51
N LEU A 301 -22.32 33.04 -0.59
CA LEU A 301 -21.38 32.61 0.46
C LEU A 301 -21.42 33.54 1.67
N THR A 302 -21.49 34.86 1.46
CA THR A 302 -21.32 35.87 2.52
C THR A 302 -22.63 36.55 2.97
N GLY A 303 -23.70 36.44 2.19
CA GLY A 303 -24.95 37.17 2.40
C GLY A 303 -24.93 38.63 1.91
N SER A 304 -23.78 39.14 1.45
CA SER A 304 -23.56 40.51 0.96
C SER A 304 -22.82 40.50 -0.38
N HIS A 305 -22.82 41.61 -1.11
CA HIS A 305 -21.87 41.81 -2.23
C HIS A 305 -20.55 42.42 -1.77
N LYS A 306 -20.47 42.86 -0.51
CA LYS A 306 -19.31 43.53 0.08
C LYS A 306 -18.57 42.58 1.01
N ILE A 307 -17.25 42.52 0.87
CA ILE A 307 -16.35 41.76 1.74
C ILE A 307 -15.31 42.68 2.38
N ARG A 308 -14.74 42.24 3.51
CA ARG A 308 -13.59 42.91 4.13
C ARG A 308 -12.33 42.05 3.99
N TYR A 309 -11.22 42.68 3.60
CA TYR A 309 -9.97 41.99 3.27
C TYR A 309 -8.75 42.78 3.74
N HIS A 310 -7.75 42.12 4.32
CA HIS A 310 -6.48 42.71 4.77
C HIS A 310 -5.40 42.65 3.68
N GLY A 311 -5.71 43.19 2.50
CA GLY A 311 -4.77 43.25 1.37
C GLY A 311 -3.54 44.12 1.61
N ASN A 312 -3.65 45.07 2.53
CA ASN A 312 -2.60 45.99 3.00
C ASN A 312 -1.86 45.47 4.26
N GLY A 313 -2.10 44.23 4.68
CA GLY A 313 -1.49 43.60 5.85
C GLY A 313 -2.28 43.79 7.15
N TRP A 314 -2.15 42.81 8.06
CA TRP A 314 -2.93 42.70 9.30
C TRP A 314 -2.79 43.87 10.29
N ASN A 315 -1.74 44.68 10.16
CA ASN A 315 -1.50 45.83 11.04
C ASN A 315 -2.28 47.08 10.60
N ASN A 316 -2.96 47.04 9.44
CA ASN A 316 -3.74 48.13 8.89
C ASN A 316 -5.24 47.78 8.92
N GLU A 317 -6.11 48.79 8.89
CA GLU A 317 -7.55 48.55 8.76
C GLU A 317 -7.87 47.79 7.47
N PRO A 318 -8.75 46.77 7.53
CA PRO A 318 -9.13 45.98 6.37
C PRO A 318 -9.93 46.84 5.40
N ILE A 319 -9.61 46.69 4.12
CA ILE A 319 -10.30 47.38 3.03
C ILE A 319 -11.64 46.70 2.75
N GLU A 320 -12.62 47.48 2.32
CA GLU A 320 -13.90 46.98 1.80
C GLU A 320 -13.74 46.76 0.28
N ILE A 321 -14.15 45.59 -0.19
CA ILE A 321 -14.19 45.25 -1.62
C ILE A 321 -15.66 45.01 -1.99
N ASP A 322 -16.15 45.75 -2.99
CA ASP A 322 -17.55 45.72 -3.43
C ASP A 322 -17.69 44.96 -4.76
N PHE A 323 -18.35 43.79 -4.72
CA PHE A 323 -18.68 42.96 -5.88
C PHE A 323 -20.08 43.24 -6.44
N THR A 324 -20.63 44.43 -6.22
CA THR A 324 -21.90 44.84 -6.85
C THR A 324 -21.66 45.13 -8.35
N PRO A 325 -22.36 44.44 -9.28
CA PRO A 325 -22.24 44.71 -10.70
C PRO A 325 -22.99 46.01 -11.10
N PRO A 326 -22.64 46.67 -12.22
CA PRO A 326 -21.57 46.30 -13.15
C PRO A 326 -20.18 46.67 -12.61
N PHE A 327 -19.18 45.85 -12.92
CA PHE A 327 -17.79 46.10 -12.55
C PHE A 327 -17.20 47.20 -13.42
N ARG A 328 -16.22 47.92 -12.86
CA ARG A 328 -15.53 49.01 -13.56
C ARG A 328 -14.81 48.44 -14.78
N ARG A 329 -14.88 49.12 -15.93
CA ARG A 329 -14.15 48.75 -17.16
C ARG A 329 -13.12 49.84 -17.48
N MET A 330 -11.90 49.44 -17.84
CA MET A 330 -10.74 50.31 -18.06
C MET A 330 -10.05 49.88 -19.36
N ASP A 331 -9.93 50.78 -20.34
CA ASP A 331 -9.18 50.50 -21.58
C ASP A 331 -7.68 50.57 -21.29
N LEU A 332 -6.95 49.49 -21.56
CA LEU A 332 -5.56 49.34 -21.15
C LEU A 332 -4.66 50.47 -21.69
N MET A 333 -4.74 50.74 -22.99
CA MET A 333 -3.81 51.68 -23.64
C MET A 333 -4.13 53.12 -23.29
N GLU A 334 -5.41 53.50 -23.37
CA GLU A 334 -5.86 54.87 -23.10
C GLU A 334 -5.56 55.28 -21.64
N GLU A 335 -5.77 54.35 -20.69
CA GLU A 335 -5.56 54.62 -19.26
C GLU A 335 -4.08 54.58 -18.88
N LEU A 336 -3.29 53.71 -19.52
CA LEU A 336 -1.84 53.70 -19.31
C LEU A 336 -1.20 55.00 -19.80
N GLU A 337 -1.52 55.44 -21.02
CA GLU A 337 -1.03 56.72 -21.56
C GLU A 337 -1.45 57.90 -20.68
N SER A 338 -2.70 57.92 -20.23
CA SER A 338 -3.22 58.98 -19.37
C SER A 338 -2.55 59.00 -17.99
N LYS A 339 -2.33 57.85 -17.34
CA LYS A 339 -1.78 57.80 -15.97
C LYS A 339 -0.27 57.93 -15.92
N ALA A 340 0.44 57.32 -16.87
CA ALA A 340 1.89 57.43 -16.96
C ALA A 340 2.33 58.73 -17.66
N ASN A 341 1.40 59.47 -18.29
CA ASN A 341 1.67 60.67 -19.08
C ASN A 341 2.76 60.39 -20.15
N ILE A 342 2.53 59.34 -20.91
CA ILE A 342 3.38 58.86 -22.01
C ILE A 342 2.55 58.76 -23.30
N SER A 343 3.22 58.73 -24.45
CA SER A 343 2.58 58.50 -25.74
C SER A 343 3.25 57.31 -26.40
N ILE A 344 2.58 56.16 -26.34
CA ILE A 344 3.15 54.89 -26.78
C ILE A 344 3.05 54.83 -28.31
N PRO A 345 4.14 54.49 -29.04
CA PRO A 345 4.07 54.32 -30.47
C PRO A 345 3.01 53.29 -30.89
N LYS A 346 2.24 53.61 -31.93
CA LYS A 346 1.14 52.75 -32.42
C LYS A 346 1.63 51.40 -32.97
N ASP A 347 2.80 51.38 -33.59
CA ASP A 347 3.44 50.14 -34.04
C ASP A 347 4.26 49.53 -32.91
N LEU A 348 3.62 48.64 -32.13
CA LEU A 348 4.24 47.95 -31.01
C LEU A 348 5.26 46.88 -31.44
N SER A 349 5.27 46.50 -32.72
CA SER A 349 6.19 45.48 -33.25
C SER A 349 7.57 46.04 -33.64
N GLY A 350 7.68 47.36 -33.78
CA GLY A 350 8.93 48.02 -34.19
C GLY A 350 9.95 48.20 -33.04
N GLU A 351 11.24 48.19 -33.38
CA GLU A 351 12.34 48.44 -32.43
C GLU A 351 12.22 49.80 -31.70
N ALA A 352 11.61 50.79 -32.35
CA ALA A 352 11.37 52.11 -31.77
C ALA A 352 10.41 52.05 -30.57
N ALA A 353 9.37 51.20 -30.61
CA ALA A 353 8.43 51.03 -29.51
C ALA A 353 9.08 50.28 -28.35
N ASN A 354 9.84 49.22 -28.63
CA ASN A 354 10.59 48.48 -27.60
C ASN A 354 11.54 49.41 -26.84
N LYS A 355 12.34 50.20 -27.56
CA LYS A 355 13.26 51.17 -26.95
C LYS A 355 12.52 52.22 -26.12
N TYR A 356 11.41 52.76 -26.65
CA TYR A 356 10.60 53.74 -25.92
C TYR A 356 10.07 53.20 -24.58
N LEU A 357 9.56 51.95 -24.58
CA LEU A 357 9.05 51.31 -23.36
C LEU A 357 10.19 50.96 -22.38
N LEU A 358 11.37 50.61 -22.87
CA LEU A 358 12.55 50.40 -22.04
C LEU A 358 12.96 51.69 -21.34
N ASP A 359 13.09 52.79 -22.10
CA ASP A 359 13.39 54.12 -21.57
C ASP A 359 12.30 54.58 -20.57
N ALA A 360 11.02 54.25 -20.82
CA ALA A 360 9.92 54.53 -19.90
C ALA A 360 10.04 53.72 -18.60
N CYS A 361 10.35 52.43 -18.66
CA CYS A 361 10.60 51.60 -17.49
C CYS A 361 11.77 52.15 -16.65
N GLU A 362 12.87 52.56 -17.29
CA GLU A 362 13.99 53.21 -16.61
C GLU A 362 13.59 54.54 -15.97
N ARG A 363 12.85 55.39 -16.70
CA ARG A 363 12.35 56.68 -16.21
C ARG A 363 11.46 56.55 -14.98
N PHE A 364 10.61 55.53 -14.92
CA PHE A 364 9.70 55.28 -13.80
C PHE A 364 10.27 54.30 -12.76
N ASN A 365 11.53 53.86 -12.92
CA ASN A 365 12.19 52.90 -12.04
C ASN A 365 11.41 51.58 -11.90
N VAL A 366 10.77 51.15 -12.98
CA VAL A 366 10.05 49.87 -13.09
C VAL A 366 11.04 48.80 -13.50
N LYS A 367 11.17 47.75 -12.68
CA LYS A 367 12.12 46.67 -12.92
C LYS A 367 11.49 45.60 -13.82
N CYS A 368 12.05 45.43 -15.03
CA CYS A 368 11.75 44.30 -15.90
C CYS A 368 12.97 43.38 -15.97
N PRO A 369 12.88 42.11 -15.55
CA PRO A 369 13.93 41.14 -15.78
C PRO A 369 14.10 40.82 -17.28
N PRO A 370 15.32 40.53 -17.78
CA PRO A 370 15.54 40.06 -19.15
C PRO A 370 14.74 38.78 -19.45
N PRO A 371 14.28 38.57 -20.70
CA PRO A 371 14.45 39.45 -21.86
C PRO A 371 13.52 40.68 -21.83
N HIS A 372 13.99 41.81 -22.37
CA HIS A 372 13.22 43.07 -22.42
C HIS A 372 12.36 43.15 -23.68
N THR A 373 11.43 42.20 -23.87
CA THR A 373 10.48 42.23 -24.98
C THR A 373 9.45 43.34 -24.76
N THR A 374 8.85 43.86 -25.86
CA THR A 374 7.82 44.92 -25.79
C THR A 374 6.66 44.48 -24.88
N THR A 375 6.25 43.22 -24.98
CA THR A 375 5.21 42.59 -24.15
C THR A 375 5.53 42.65 -22.66
N ARG A 376 6.74 42.23 -22.25
CA ARG A 376 7.15 42.21 -20.83
C ARG A 376 7.32 43.62 -20.25
N LEU A 377 7.82 44.55 -21.05
CA LEU A 377 7.93 45.95 -20.64
C LEU A 377 6.56 46.58 -20.44
N LEU A 378 5.62 46.34 -21.35
CA LEU A 378 4.26 46.85 -21.27
C LEU A 378 3.50 46.26 -20.07
N ASP A 379 3.61 44.95 -19.86
CA ASP A 379 3.09 44.24 -18.68
C ASP A 379 3.54 44.90 -17.36
N LYS A 380 4.84 45.19 -17.23
CA LYS A 380 5.40 45.80 -16.02
C LYS A 380 4.95 47.25 -15.80
N LEU A 381 4.67 47.99 -16.87
CA LEU A 381 4.09 49.33 -16.78
C LEU A 381 2.61 49.29 -16.39
N VAL A 382 1.85 48.31 -16.92
CA VAL A 382 0.45 48.06 -16.55
C VAL A 382 0.34 47.70 -15.07
N ASP A 383 1.18 46.77 -14.59
CA ASP A 383 1.31 46.40 -13.17
C ASP A 383 1.51 47.65 -12.29
N HIS A 384 2.49 48.49 -12.67
CA HIS A 384 2.82 49.69 -11.89
C HIS A 384 1.73 50.77 -11.86
N PHE A 385 1.06 51.06 -12.98
CA PHE A 385 0.16 52.22 -13.11
C PHE A 385 -1.34 51.88 -13.05
N LEU A 386 -1.73 50.69 -13.50
CA LEU A 386 -3.14 50.29 -13.63
C LEU A 386 -3.57 49.33 -12.53
N GLU A 387 -2.87 48.21 -12.36
CA GLU A 387 -3.25 47.14 -11.42
C GLU A 387 -3.33 47.65 -9.98
N GLU A 388 -2.39 48.50 -9.57
CA GLU A 388 -2.35 49.18 -8.26
C GLU A 388 -3.64 49.96 -7.92
N THR A 389 -4.43 50.35 -8.92
CA THR A 389 -5.69 51.09 -8.74
C THR A 389 -6.94 50.21 -8.68
N CYS A 390 -6.81 48.91 -8.96
CA CYS A 390 -7.92 47.97 -9.06
C CYS A 390 -8.26 47.35 -7.69
N ILE A 391 -8.84 48.14 -6.79
CA ILE A 391 -9.27 47.65 -5.47
C ILE A 391 -10.54 46.81 -5.57
N ASN A 392 -11.62 47.40 -6.11
CA ASN A 392 -12.84 46.68 -6.46
C ASN A 392 -12.64 45.90 -7.77
N PRO A 393 -13.47 44.86 -8.04
CA PRO A 393 -13.49 44.16 -9.32
C PRO A 393 -13.49 45.15 -10.49
N THR A 394 -12.42 45.12 -11.27
CA THR A 394 -12.20 46.01 -12.40
C THR A 394 -11.70 45.21 -13.59
N PHE A 395 -12.42 45.27 -14.71
CA PHE A 395 -11.99 44.74 -15.99
C PHE A 395 -11.00 45.70 -16.65
N ILE A 396 -9.78 45.24 -16.88
CA ILE A 396 -8.85 45.89 -17.82
C ILE A 396 -9.07 45.23 -19.18
N ILE A 397 -9.51 46.00 -20.17
CA ILE A 397 -9.98 45.51 -21.47
C ILE A 397 -9.10 46.00 -22.61
N ASN A 398 -9.24 45.36 -23.76
CA ASN A 398 -8.65 45.75 -25.04
C ASN A 398 -7.11 45.68 -25.07
N GLN A 399 -6.56 44.59 -24.53
CA GLN A 399 -5.12 44.31 -24.52
C GLN A 399 -4.54 44.32 -25.95
N PRO A 400 -3.31 44.80 -26.15
CA PRO A 400 -2.64 44.74 -27.45
C PRO A 400 -2.48 43.31 -27.99
N GLU A 401 -2.48 43.18 -29.32
CA GLU A 401 -2.29 41.90 -30.01
C GLU A 401 -0.98 41.20 -29.64
N ILE A 402 0.11 41.96 -29.46
CA ILE A 402 1.43 41.44 -29.10
C ILE A 402 1.46 40.76 -27.72
N MET A 403 0.51 41.08 -26.83
CA MET A 403 0.39 40.47 -25.50
C MET A 403 -0.59 39.29 -25.48
N SER A 404 -1.31 39.05 -26.57
CA SER A 404 -2.53 38.23 -26.58
C SER A 404 -2.57 37.29 -27.78
N PRO A 405 -1.62 36.33 -27.88
CA PRO A 405 -1.40 35.53 -29.08
C PRO A 405 -2.60 34.63 -29.46
N LEU A 406 -3.49 34.35 -28.51
CA LEU A 406 -4.68 33.49 -28.70
C LEU A 406 -6.00 34.28 -28.77
N ALA A 407 -5.98 35.59 -28.51
CA ALA A 407 -7.18 36.42 -28.47
C ALA A 407 -7.49 37.04 -29.84
N LYS A 408 -8.76 37.07 -30.24
CA LYS A 408 -9.16 37.65 -31.52
C LYS A 408 -8.90 39.17 -31.57
N TRP A 409 -8.52 39.68 -32.73
CA TRP A 409 -8.36 41.12 -32.95
C TRP A 409 -9.65 41.87 -32.62
N HIS A 410 -9.51 43.12 -32.16
CA HIS A 410 -10.65 43.95 -31.80
C HIS A 410 -11.44 44.37 -33.04
N ARG A 411 -12.78 44.25 -33.00
CA ARG A 411 -13.64 44.54 -34.16
C ARG A 411 -13.56 45.98 -34.70
N SER A 412 -13.14 46.95 -33.88
CA SER A 412 -13.09 48.37 -34.25
C SER A 412 -11.80 49.13 -33.89
N LYS A 413 -10.85 48.50 -33.19
CA LYS A 413 -9.62 49.16 -32.68
C LYS A 413 -8.39 48.38 -33.19
N PRO A 414 -7.84 48.69 -34.37
CA PRO A 414 -6.72 47.94 -34.95
C PRO A 414 -5.50 47.87 -34.02
N GLY A 415 -4.87 46.71 -33.92
CA GLY A 415 -3.72 46.47 -33.04
C GLY A 415 -4.06 46.05 -31.60
N LEU A 416 -5.35 46.06 -31.24
CA LEU A 416 -5.86 45.57 -29.95
C LEU A 416 -6.65 44.26 -30.13
N THR A 417 -6.97 43.60 -29.03
CA THR A 417 -7.75 42.35 -28.98
C THR A 417 -9.02 42.49 -28.17
N GLU A 418 -9.98 41.61 -28.41
CA GLU A 418 -11.18 41.47 -27.56
C GLU A 418 -10.86 40.62 -26.32
N ARG A 419 -9.98 41.15 -25.47
CA ARG A 419 -9.55 40.53 -24.21
C ARG A 419 -9.96 41.39 -23.02
N PHE A 420 -10.16 40.72 -21.89
CA PHE A 420 -10.18 41.38 -20.59
C PHE A 420 -9.46 40.54 -19.53
N GLU A 421 -8.93 41.24 -18.54
CA GLU A 421 -8.46 40.67 -17.29
C GLU A 421 -9.22 41.31 -16.15
N LEU A 422 -9.71 40.50 -15.21
CA LEU A 422 -10.41 41.00 -14.04
C LEU A 422 -9.45 41.08 -12.86
N PHE A 423 -9.26 42.28 -12.32
CA PHE A 423 -8.43 42.52 -11.15
C PHE A 423 -9.29 42.79 -9.91
N VAL A 424 -8.90 42.21 -8.77
CA VAL A 424 -9.50 42.46 -7.45
C VAL A 424 -8.38 42.62 -6.43
N ASN A 425 -8.40 43.74 -5.70
CA ASN A 425 -7.32 44.12 -4.78
C ASN A 425 -5.93 43.97 -5.43
N LYS A 426 -5.74 44.64 -6.58
CA LYS A 426 -4.47 44.73 -7.30
C LYS A 426 -3.92 43.38 -7.79
N ARG A 427 -4.77 42.38 -7.91
CA ARG A 427 -4.38 41.03 -8.32
C ARG A 427 -5.35 40.52 -9.36
N GLU A 428 -4.79 39.96 -10.41
CA GLU A 428 -5.53 39.28 -11.46
C GLU A 428 -6.27 38.08 -10.87
N LEU A 429 -7.56 37.97 -11.18
CA LEU A 429 -8.45 36.89 -10.78
C LEU A 429 -8.88 36.05 -11.98
N CYS A 430 -9.12 36.69 -13.12
CA CYS A 430 -9.61 36.09 -14.35
C CYS A 430 -8.90 36.66 -15.56
N ASN A 431 -8.74 35.84 -16.59
CA ASN A 431 -8.33 36.25 -17.93
C ASN A 431 -9.31 35.63 -18.94
N ALA A 432 -9.78 36.41 -19.91
CA ALA A 432 -10.79 35.97 -20.87
C ALA A 432 -10.71 36.75 -22.18
N TYR A 433 -11.16 36.14 -23.27
CA TYR A 433 -11.18 36.79 -24.57
C TYR A 433 -12.14 36.13 -25.55
N THR A 434 -12.53 36.89 -26.58
CA THR A 434 -13.05 36.30 -27.81
C THR A 434 -11.93 35.48 -28.45
N GLU A 435 -12.18 34.21 -28.72
CA GLU A 435 -11.18 33.27 -29.17
C GLU A 435 -10.77 33.53 -30.62
N LEU A 436 -9.45 33.55 -30.88
CA LEU A 436 -8.95 33.58 -32.24
C LEU A 436 -9.28 32.25 -32.91
N ASN A 437 -10.14 32.34 -33.94
CA ASN A 437 -10.62 31.19 -34.69
C ASN A 437 -10.17 31.19 -36.17
N ASP A 438 -9.30 32.13 -36.55
CA ASP A 438 -8.66 32.16 -37.86
C ASP A 438 -7.34 31.36 -37.81
N PRO A 439 -7.24 30.21 -38.51
CA PRO A 439 -6.07 29.33 -38.43
C PRO A 439 -4.81 29.95 -39.03
N GLU A 440 -4.92 30.79 -40.06
CA GLU A 440 -3.75 31.41 -40.72
C GLU A 440 -3.12 32.46 -39.80
N VAL A 441 -3.96 33.32 -39.22
CA VAL A 441 -3.52 34.31 -38.24
C VAL A 441 -2.99 33.64 -36.97
N GLN A 442 -3.64 32.56 -36.49
CA GLN A 442 -3.17 31.85 -35.31
C GLN A 442 -1.78 31.24 -35.53
N ARG A 443 -1.54 30.65 -36.70
CA ARG A 443 -0.23 30.10 -37.09
C ARG A 443 0.84 31.19 -37.15
N GLN A 444 0.51 32.34 -37.73
CA GLN A 444 1.42 33.50 -37.77
C GLN A 444 1.81 33.97 -36.36
N ARG A 445 0.86 34.04 -35.43
CA ARG A 445 1.13 34.43 -34.04
C ARG A 445 1.96 33.41 -33.27
N PHE A 446 1.82 32.11 -33.54
CA PHE A 446 2.73 31.11 -32.99
C PHE A 446 4.16 31.25 -33.52
N ILE A 447 4.34 31.60 -34.80
CA ILE A 447 5.67 31.84 -35.38
C ILE A 447 6.32 33.06 -34.72
N GLU A 448 5.55 34.10 -34.40
CA GLU A 448 6.03 35.27 -33.67
C GLU A 448 6.45 34.93 -32.23
N GLN A 449 5.63 34.17 -31.50
CA GLN A 449 5.98 33.64 -30.17
C GLN A 449 7.26 32.79 -30.19
N LEU A 450 7.48 32.02 -31.27
CA LEU A 450 8.71 31.24 -31.44
C LEU A 450 9.94 32.14 -31.59
N LYS A 451 9.81 33.34 -32.20
CA LYS A 451 10.91 34.32 -32.27
C LYS A 451 11.25 34.87 -30.88
N ASP A 452 10.23 35.22 -30.08
CA ASP A 452 10.43 35.69 -28.70
C ASP A 452 11.13 34.61 -27.85
N ARG A 453 10.75 33.35 -28.03
CA ARG A 453 11.42 32.20 -27.40
C ARG A 453 12.89 32.08 -27.82
N GLN A 454 13.20 32.29 -29.10
CA GLN A 454 14.59 32.30 -29.59
C GLN A 454 15.40 33.47 -29.01
N MET A 455 14.74 34.56 -28.61
CA MET A 455 15.34 35.68 -27.90
C MET A 455 15.50 35.44 -26.39
N GLY A 456 15.18 34.23 -25.90
CA GLY A 456 15.38 33.80 -24.52
C GLY A 456 14.15 33.96 -23.62
N ASP A 457 12.95 34.13 -24.17
CA ASP A 457 11.71 34.10 -23.40
C ASP A 457 11.24 32.66 -23.16
N ASP A 458 11.58 32.13 -21.98
CA ASP A 458 11.23 30.75 -21.57
C ASP A 458 9.70 30.55 -21.37
N GLU A 459 8.90 31.62 -21.31
CA GLU A 459 7.45 31.60 -21.13
C GLU A 459 6.68 31.60 -22.47
N ALA A 460 7.36 31.94 -23.57
CA ALA A 460 6.75 32.02 -24.89
C ALA A 460 6.30 30.66 -25.43
N MET A 461 5.11 30.65 -26.05
CA MET A 461 4.46 29.43 -26.53
C MET A 461 5.21 28.80 -27.72
N VAL A 462 5.08 27.48 -27.87
CA VAL A 462 5.54 26.76 -29.07
C VAL A 462 4.42 26.63 -30.09
N LEU A 463 4.79 26.52 -31.36
CA LEU A 463 3.85 26.24 -32.44
C LEU A 463 3.21 24.85 -32.27
N ASP A 464 1.88 24.82 -32.10
CA ASP A 464 1.07 23.61 -32.09
C ASP A 464 0.31 23.46 -33.41
N GLU A 465 0.90 22.71 -34.35
CA GLU A 465 0.27 22.42 -35.65
C GLU A 465 -1.00 21.57 -35.50
N SER A 466 -1.11 20.75 -34.46
CA SER A 466 -2.33 19.96 -34.23
C SER A 466 -3.51 20.85 -33.85
N PHE A 467 -3.23 21.95 -33.12
CA PHE A 467 -4.24 22.95 -32.81
C PHE A 467 -4.59 23.81 -34.01
N CYS A 468 -3.61 24.25 -34.81
CA CYS A 468 -3.88 24.98 -36.05
C CYS A 468 -4.74 24.14 -37.02
N THR A 469 -4.42 22.85 -37.15
CA THR A 469 -5.21 21.90 -37.93
C THR A 469 -6.65 21.83 -37.42
N ALA A 470 -6.87 21.79 -36.09
CA ALA A 470 -8.23 21.78 -35.54
C ALA A 470 -9.00 23.07 -35.88
N LEU A 471 -8.35 24.24 -35.86
CA LEU A 471 -8.98 25.48 -36.29
C LEU A 471 -9.36 25.49 -37.77
N GLU A 472 -8.61 24.78 -38.63
CA GLU A 472 -8.92 24.62 -40.06
C GLU A 472 -10.19 23.80 -40.30
N TYR A 473 -10.57 22.91 -39.38
CA TYR A 473 -11.87 22.24 -39.41
C TYR A 473 -13.04 23.17 -38.99
N GLY A 474 -12.72 24.35 -38.47
CA GLY A 474 -13.67 25.40 -38.14
C GLY A 474 -14.00 25.45 -36.65
N LEU A 475 -13.36 26.37 -35.92
CA LEU A 475 -13.80 26.79 -34.59
C LEU A 475 -14.92 27.85 -34.76
N PRO A 476 -16.15 27.61 -34.27
CA PRO A 476 -17.18 28.64 -34.22
C PRO A 476 -16.68 29.92 -33.51
N PRO A 477 -17.27 31.10 -33.77
CA PRO A 477 -17.05 32.26 -32.90
C PRO A 477 -17.28 31.82 -31.45
N THR A 478 -16.26 31.93 -30.61
CA THR A 478 -16.24 31.36 -29.25
C THR A 478 -15.60 32.38 -28.34
N ALA A 479 -15.96 32.38 -27.07
CA ALA A 479 -15.23 33.11 -26.04
C ALA A 479 -14.86 32.15 -24.91
N GLY A 480 -13.64 32.29 -24.37
CA GLY A 480 -13.13 31.50 -23.26
C GLY A 480 -12.75 32.35 -22.05
N LEU A 481 -12.88 31.77 -20.86
CA LEU A 481 -12.51 32.38 -19.59
C LEU A 481 -11.76 31.41 -18.71
N GLY A 482 -10.63 31.85 -18.14
CA GLY A 482 -9.91 31.16 -17.07
C GLY A 482 -9.96 31.94 -15.75
N MET A 483 -10.24 31.25 -14.64
CA MET A 483 -10.32 31.84 -13.31
C MET A 483 -9.57 31.04 -12.25
N GLY A 484 -8.72 31.72 -11.47
CA GLY A 484 -7.93 31.11 -10.41
C GLY A 484 -8.74 30.87 -9.13
N ILE A 485 -9.07 29.60 -8.83
CA ILE A 485 -9.86 29.24 -7.64
C ILE A 485 -9.11 29.54 -6.34
N ASP A 486 -7.78 29.36 -6.36
CA ASP A 486 -6.93 29.64 -5.21
C ASP A 486 -6.92 31.11 -4.80
N ARG A 487 -6.77 32.03 -5.78
CA ARG A 487 -6.82 33.48 -5.54
C ARG A 487 -8.20 33.93 -5.06
N LEU A 488 -9.28 33.38 -5.64
CA LEU A 488 -10.64 33.65 -5.17
C LEU A 488 -10.85 33.19 -3.71
N THR A 489 -10.35 32.00 -3.37
CA THR A 489 -10.39 31.48 -2.00
C THR A 489 -9.63 32.41 -1.05
N MET A 490 -8.47 32.94 -1.46
CA MET A 490 -7.72 33.91 -0.65
C MET A 490 -8.55 35.14 -0.30
N LEU A 491 -9.21 35.75 -1.30
CA LEU A 491 -10.05 36.93 -1.13
C LEU A 491 -11.24 36.67 -0.19
N LEU A 492 -11.99 35.60 -0.43
CA LEU A 492 -13.18 35.27 0.36
C LEU A 492 -12.89 34.80 1.78
N THR A 493 -11.64 34.43 2.07
CA THR A 493 -11.24 33.93 3.38
C THR A 493 -10.24 34.83 4.10
N ASP A 494 -10.01 36.05 3.60
CA ASP A 494 -9.04 36.98 4.20
C ASP A 494 -7.67 36.32 4.44
N SER A 495 -7.19 35.57 3.44
CA SER A 495 -5.94 34.82 3.53
C SER A 495 -4.82 35.50 2.72
N PRO A 496 -3.70 35.90 3.35
CA PRO A 496 -2.65 36.66 2.67
C PRO A 496 -1.71 35.79 1.82
N ASN A 497 -1.79 34.45 1.96
CA ASN A 497 -0.88 33.51 1.32
C ASN A 497 -1.62 32.24 0.86
N VAL A 498 -1.35 31.80 -0.38
CA VAL A 498 -1.91 30.60 -1.02
C VAL A 498 -1.50 29.28 -0.36
N LYS A 499 -0.40 29.23 0.41
CA LYS A 499 0.11 28.04 1.13
C LYS A 499 -0.79 27.55 2.28
N HIS A 500 -1.94 28.18 2.50
CA HIS A 500 -2.84 27.88 3.63
C HIS A 500 -3.58 26.53 3.53
N TRP A 501 -3.43 25.74 2.45
CA TRP A 501 -4.18 24.47 2.32
C TRP A 501 -3.49 23.25 1.67
N GLU A 502 -2.35 23.37 0.98
CA GLU A 502 -1.77 22.23 0.24
C GLU A 502 -0.28 22.03 0.55
N LYS A 503 0.08 20.98 1.30
CA LYS A 503 1.38 20.29 1.20
C LYS A 503 1.34 18.91 1.88
N ALA A 504 1.58 17.85 1.11
CA ALA A 504 1.99 16.54 1.62
C ALA A 504 3.52 16.51 1.75
N GLU A 505 4.03 16.88 2.92
CA GLU A 505 5.46 16.82 3.23
C GLU A 505 5.81 15.65 4.15
N PHE A 506 7.09 15.29 4.17
CA PHE A 506 7.61 14.29 5.10
C PHE A 506 7.29 14.71 6.54
N PRO A 507 6.70 13.83 7.39
CA PRO A 507 6.29 14.20 8.73
C PRO A 507 7.52 14.26 9.65
N PHE A 508 8.36 15.29 9.52
CA PHE A 508 9.60 15.45 10.29
C PHE A 508 9.40 15.30 11.81
N HIS A 509 8.22 15.63 12.32
CA HIS A 509 7.82 15.43 13.72
C HIS A 509 7.76 13.95 14.18
N VAL A 510 7.80 12.99 13.27
CA VAL A 510 7.88 11.56 13.56
C VAL A 510 9.32 11.13 13.87
N ILE A 511 10.34 11.83 13.34
CA ILE A 511 11.75 11.49 13.58
C ILE A 511 12.09 11.45 15.08
N PRO A 512 11.74 12.46 15.90
CA PRO A 512 12.02 12.41 17.34
C PRO A 512 11.29 11.26 18.06
N LYS A 513 10.13 10.81 17.55
CA LYS A 513 9.40 9.66 18.10
C LYS A 513 10.10 8.35 17.77
N LEU A 514 10.58 8.21 16.53
CA LEU A 514 11.40 7.08 16.10
C LEU A 514 12.73 7.06 16.89
N ALA A 515 13.31 8.22 17.20
CA ALA A 515 14.49 8.34 18.05
C ALA A 515 14.21 7.86 19.47
N ALA A 516 13.07 8.25 20.05
CA ALA A 516 12.65 7.80 21.39
C ALA A 516 12.45 6.28 21.48
N LEU A 517 12.05 5.63 20.37
CA LEU A 517 11.94 4.17 20.29
C LEU A 517 13.30 3.46 20.19
N ARG A 518 14.41 4.21 20.03
CA ARG A 518 15.79 3.69 19.90
C ARG A 518 15.91 2.58 18.86
N ILE A 519 15.37 2.80 17.67
CA ILE A 519 15.37 1.81 16.59
C ILE A 519 16.43 2.06 15.50
N ALA A 520 16.99 3.27 15.44
CA ALA A 520 18.02 3.63 14.46
C ALA A 520 19.32 2.87 14.74
N GLY A 521 19.99 2.42 13.68
CA GLY A 521 21.17 1.57 13.80
C GLY A 521 20.87 0.22 14.45
N GLY A 522 19.67 -0.33 14.23
CA GLY A 522 19.09 -1.47 14.95
C GLY A 522 20.05 -2.63 15.27
N MET A 523 20.93 -3.01 14.35
CA MET A 523 21.87 -4.14 14.50
C MET A 523 23.26 -3.74 15.04
N ILE A 524 23.57 -2.46 15.10
CA ILE A 524 24.89 -1.93 15.45
C ILE A 524 25.02 -1.94 16.96
N LYS A 525 26.12 -2.51 17.46
CA LYS A 525 26.42 -2.59 18.89
C LYS A 525 27.29 -1.39 19.30
N GLY A 526 26.92 -0.71 20.38
CA GLY A 526 27.64 0.46 20.89
C GLY A 526 27.24 1.77 20.20
N TYR A 527 27.98 2.86 20.50
CA TYR A 527 27.80 4.19 19.88
C TYR A 527 26.38 4.75 19.96
N GLY A 528 25.63 4.43 21.02
CA GLY A 528 24.24 4.86 21.20
C GLY A 528 23.18 4.02 20.44
N CYS A 529 23.61 3.05 19.63
CA CYS A 529 22.72 2.14 18.90
C CYS A 529 22.18 1.01 19.80
N PRO A 530 21.00 0.44 19.49
CA PRO A 530 20.32 -0.54 20.34
C PRO A 530 20.90 -1.96 20.30
N GLY A 531 21.65 -2.34 19.26
CA GLY A 531 22.28 -3.65 19.16
C GLY A 531 21.32 -4.85 19.17
N HIS A 532 20.12 -4.69 18.63
CA HIS A 532 19.13 -5.76 18.46
C HIS A 532 19.67 -6.92 17.64
N SER A 533 19.09 -8.11 17.84
CA SER A 533 19.25 -9.21 16.88
C SER A 533 18.70 -8.82 15.52
N VAL A 534 19.18 -9.47 14.46
CA VAL A 534 18.71 -9.19 13.09
C VAL A 534 17.22 -9.45 12.94
N ILE A 535 16.70 -10.48 13.61
CA ILE A 535 15.25 -10.75 13.67
C ILE A 535 14.51 -9.61 14.40
N GLY A 536 15.04 -9.13 15.53
CA GLY A 536 14.40 -8.03 16.28
C GLY A 536 14.37 -6.73 15.47
N ALA A 537 15.47 -6.40 14.80
CA ALA A 537 15.57 -5.26 13.89
C ALA A 537 14.58 -5.39 12.72
N ALA A 538 14.47 -6.57 12.13
CA ALA A 538 13.57 -6.84 11.01
C ALA A 538 12.08 -6.78 11.41
N ILE A 539 11.72 -7.26 12.60
CA ILE A 539 10.35 -7.14 13.15
C ILE A 539 10.00 -5.67 13.39
N ASN A 540 10.89 -4.89 13.99
CA ASN A 540 10.65 -3.45 14.21
C ASN A 540 10.35 -2.74 12.89
N LEU A 541 11.10 -3.06 11.84
CA LEU A 541 10.88 -2.49 10.52
C LEU A 541 9.54 -2.93 9.89
N ALA A 542 9.18 -4.21 10.04
CA ALA A 542 7.90 -4.74 9.58
C ALA A 542 6.70 -4.11 10.29
N GLU A 543 6.77 -3.87 11.60
CA GLU A 543 5.70 -3.22 12.35
C GLU A 543 5.51 -1.74 11.94
N ILE A 544 6.59 -1.03 11.63
CA ILE A 544 6.49 0.32 11.04
C ILE A 544 5.84 0.24 9.65
N ALA A 545 6.25 -0.73 8.82
CA ALA A 545 5.73 -0.92 7.47
C ALA A 545 4.27 -1.39 7.42
N ARG A 546 3.79 -2.06 8.46
CA ARG A 546 2.37 -2.44 8.66
C ARG A 546 1.44 -1.23 8.68
N VAL A 547 1.98 -0.08 9.08
CA VAL A 547 1.25 1.19 9.13
C VAL A 547 1.65 2.09 7.95
N ASP A 548 2.95 2.30 7.72
CA ASP A 548 3.44 3.12 6.61
C ASP A 548 4.80 2.65 6.03
N ALA A 549 4.78 2.33 4.74
CA ALA A 549 5.96 1.88 4.01
C ALA A 549 7.04 2.97 3.84
N SER A 550 6.66 4.25 3.76
CA SER A 550 7.64 5.33 3.53
C SER A 550 8.47 5.62 4.76
N CYS A 551 7.83 5.68 5.94
CA CYS A 551 8.51 5.83 7.23
C CYS A 551 9.48 4.67 7.50
N SER A 552 9.08 3.44 7.18
CA SER A 552 9.99 2.29 7.29
C SER A 552 11.16 2.41 6.29
N SER A 553 10.95 2.87 5.06
CA SER A 553 12.04 3.04 4.09
C SER A 553 13.07 4.09 4.50
N VAL A 554 12.66 5.17 5.19
CA VAL A 554 13.61 6.16 5.73
C VAL A 554 14.54 5.53 6.75
N ILE A 555 14.00 4.76 7.69
CA ILE A 555 14.78 4.02 8.69
C ILE A 555 15.65 2.94 8.03
N LEU A 556 15.15 2.30 6.97
CA LEU A 556 15.88 1.29 6.23
C LEU A 556 17.16 1.85 5.63
N VAL A 557 17.06 2.93 4.85
CA VAL A 557 18.22 3.57 4.20
C VAL A 557 19.21 4.11 5.24
N HIS A 558 18.68 4.75 6.28
CA HIS A 558 19.49 5.31 7.34
C HIS A 558 20.29 4.23 8.10
N SER A 559 19.60 3.17 8.56
CA SER A 559 20.17 2.20 9.51
C SER A 559 20.91 1.05 8.84
N TYR A 560 20.37 0.49 7.76
CA TYR A 560 20.86 -0.77 7.16
C TYR A 560 21.66 -0.58 5.88
N LEU A 561 21.81 0.65 5.41
CA LEU A 561 22.73 1.01 4.33
C LEU A 561 23.80 1.97 4.85
N ALA A 562 23.43 3.22 5.18
CA ALA A 562 24.40 4.25 5.51
C ALA A 562 25.13 4.01 6.85
N MET A 563 24.40 3.83 7.97
CA MET A 563 25.03 3.56 9.27
C MET A 563 25.78 2.22 9.29
N LEU A 564 25.22 1.19 8.64
CA LEU A 564 25.86 -0.12 8.57
C LEU A 564 27.21 -0.06 7.85
N MET A 565 27.31 0.69 6.74
CA MET A 565 28.58 0.92 6.04
C MET A 565 29.62 1.60 6.93
N ILE A 566 29.23 2.62 7.71
CA ILE A 566 30.15 3.30 8.65
C ILE A 566 30.58 2.33 9.76
N ALA A 567 29.65 1.55 10.32
CA ALA A 567 29.94 0.59 11.37
C ALA A 567 30.87 -0.54 10.92
N MET A 568 30.71 -1.02 9.67
CA MET A 568 31.54 -2.08 9.09
C MET A 568 32.91 -1.57 8.61
N CYS A 569 32.95 -0.39 7.98
CA CYS A 569 34.11 0.04 7.19
C CYS A 569 34.83 1.28 7.73
N GLY A 570 34.27 1.96 8.72
CA GLY A 570 34.88 3.14 9.35
C GLY A 570 36.01 2.80 10.32
N SER A 571 36.93 3.72 10.52
CA SER A 571 37.88 3.69 11.64
C SER A 571 37.14 3.89 12.97
N GLU A 572 37.74 3.51 14.10
CA GLU A 572 37.11 3.74 15.42
C GLU A 572 36.84 5.23 15.68
N VAL A 573 37.71 6.13 15.20
CA VAL A 573 37.51 7.58 15.26
C VAL A 573 36.27 7.99 14.45
N GLN A 574 36.11 7.47 13.22
CA GLN A 574 34.94 7.74 12.39
C GLN A 574 33.65 7.19 13.01
N LYS A 575 33.68 6.00 13.61
CA LYS A 575 32.52 5.40 14.29
C LYS A 575 32.07 6.26 15.47
N GLN A 576 33.00 6.73 16.31
CA GLN A 576 32.72 7.64 17.42
C GLN A 576 32.23 9.01 16.96
N LYS A 577 32.74 9.51 15.83
CA LYS A 577 32.35 10.80 15.23
C LYS A 577 30.92 10.74 14.65
N TYR A 578 30.62 9.70 13.86
CA TYR A 578 29.43 9.68 13.00
C TYR A 578 28.26 8.84 13.51
N LEU A 579 28.48 7.73 14.22
CA LEU A 579 27.36 6.85 14.60
C LEU A 579 26.45 7.42 15.71
N PRO A 580 26.96 8.08 16.78
CA PRO A 580 26.11 8.62 17.83
C PRO A 580 25.03 9.61 17.35
N PRO A 581 25.33 10.65 16.52
CA PRO A 581 24.31 11.57 16.03
C PRO A 581 23.36 10.94 15.00
N LEU A 582 23.72 9.80 14.40
CA LEU A 582 22.80 9.03 13.57
C LEU A 582 21.89 8.15 14.45
N ALA A 583 22.43 7.56 15.52
CA ALA A 583 21.69 6.68 16.42
C ALA A 583 20.55 7.39 17.18
N ASP A 584 20.73 8.66 17.53
CA ASP A 584 19.68 9.49 18.14
C ASP A 584 18.80 10.23 17.11
N LEU A 585 19.03 10.00 15.81
CA LEU A 585 18.39 10.67 14.68
C LEU A 585 18.48 12.21 14.71
N SER A 586 19.46 12.79 15.41
CA SER A 586 19.79 14.21 15.28
C SER A 586 20.24 14.54 13.85
N HIS A 587 20.86 13.57 13.18
CA HIS A 587 21.14 13.59 11.76
C HIS A 587 20.53 12.37 11.08
N ILE A 588 19.91 12.57 9.92
CA ILE A 588 19.55 11.47 9.02
C ILE A 588 20.65 11.31 7.98
N SER A 589 20.92 10.06 7.62
CA SER A 589 21.89 9.72 6.61
C SER A 589 21.22 9.18 5.35
N CYS A 590 21.92 9.33 4.23
CA CYS A 590 21.60 8.68 2.98
C CYS A 590 22.80 7.88 2.47
N TRP A 591 22.51 6.95 1.56
CA TRP A 591 23.52 6.11 0.92
C TRP A 591 23.44 6.26 -0.59
N ALA A 592 24.53 6.72 -1.19
CA ALA A 592 24.59 7.12 -2.59
C ALA A 592 25.45 6.14 -3.40
N LEU A 593 24.77 5.14 -3.98
CA LEU A 593 25.39 4.15 -4.86
C LEU A 593 24.96 4.35 -6.32
N THR A 594 23.65 4.33 -6.58
CA THR A 594 23.03 4.25 -7.91
C THR A 594 23.28 5.49 -8.76
N GLU A 595 23.50 5.28 -10.06
CA GLU A 595 23.81 6.32 -11.06
C GLU A 595 22.83 6.26 -12.24
N PRO A 596 22.64 7.38 -12.99
CA PRO A 596 21.67 7.46 -14.08
C PRO A 596 21.79 6.36 -15.14
N ASP A 597 23.01 6.06 -15.61
CA ASP A 597 23.22 5.17 -16.77
C ASP A 597 23.51 3.70 -16.40
N TYR A 598 23.76 3.42 -15.12
CA TYR A 598 24.26 2.11 -14.68
C TYR A 598 23.24 1.33 -13.84
N GLY A 599 22.26 2.01 -13.21
CA GLY A 599 21.12 1.38 -12.56
C GLY A 599 21.47 0.16 -11.70
N SER A 600 21.23 -1.04 -12.24
CA SER A 600 21.45 -2.33 -11.58
C SER A 600 22.87 -2.92 -11.72
N ASP A 601 23.70 -2.40 -12.63
CA ASP A 601 25.15 -2.68 -12.70
C ASP A 601 25.93 -1.70 -11.82
N ALA A 602 25.63 -1.73 -10.53
CA ALA A 602 26.22 -0.79 -9.57
C ALA A 602 27.74 -0.98 -9.38
N SER A 603 28.30 -2.14 -9.79
CA SER A 603 29.74 -2.37 -9.82
C SER A 603 30.48 -1.55 -10.88
N SER A 604 29.77 -1.08 -11.91
CA SER A 604 30.32 -0.29 -13.03
C SER A 604 30.18 1.22 -12.83
N LEU A 605 29.89 1.68 -11.60
CA LEU A 605 29.73 3.10 -11.27
C LEU A 605 30.89 3.96 -11.82
N ARG A 606 30.55 5.17 -12.29
CA ARG A 606 31.42 6.14 -12.96
C ARG A 606 31.73 7.37 -12.14
N THR A 607 31.01 7.64 -11.05
CA THR A 607 31.38 8.72 -10.12
C THR A 607 32.83 8.53 -9.71
N THR A 608 33.67 9.53 -9.94
CA THR A 608 35.12 9.46 -9.76
C THR A 608 35.56 10.04 -8.42
N ALA A 609 36.65 9.49 -7.89
CA ALA A 609 37.39 10.01 -6.75
C ALA A 609 38.86 10.18 -7.15
N THR A 610 39.34 11.42 -7.19
CA THR A 610 40.73 11.74 -7.51
C THR A 610 41.49 12.12 -6.24
N LYS A 611 42.62 11.46 -6.00
CA LYS A 611 43.48 11.75 -4.84
C LYS A 611 44.17 13.11 -5.03
N VAL A 612 44.11 13.96 -4.00
CA VAL A 612 44.81 15.26 -3.93
C VAL A 612 45.59 15.37 -2.61
N GLU A 613 46.39 16.43 -2.45
CA GLU A 613 47.07 16.71 -1.19
C GLU A 613 46.04 16.93 -0.06
N GLY A 614 46.15 16.15 1.02
CA GLY A 614 45.25 16.23 2.18
C GLY A 614 43.85 15.61 2.02
N GLY A 615 43.49 15.05 0.85
CA GLY A 615 42.17 14.47 0.66
C GLY A 615 41.85 13.95 -0.75
N TRP A 616 40.58 14.05 -1.13
CA TRP A 616 40.00 13.51 -2.35
C TRP A 616 39.05 14.52 -2.98
N ILE A 617 38.95 14.51 -4.30
CA ILE A 617 37.94 15.25 -5.06
C ILE A 617 36.95 14.25 -5.66
N LEU A 618 35.66 14.40 -5.34
CA LEU A 618 34.58 13.61 -5.90
C LEU A 618 33.87 14.36 -7.02
N GLU A 619 33.61 13.66 -8.13
CA GLU A 619 32.89 14.22 -9.29
C GLU A 619 31.99 13.16 -9.92
N GLY A 620 30.74 13.51 -10.21
CA GLY A 620 29.76 12.60 -10.81
C GLY A 620 28.32 12.89 -10.41
N GLN A 621 27.40 12.01 -10.81
CA GLN A 621 25.98 12.12 -10.51
C GLN A 621 25.45 10.80 -9.96
N LYS A 622 24.64 10.89 -8.91
CA LYS A 622 23.88 9.80 -8.31
C LYS A 622 22.40 10.05 -8.51
N ARG A 623 21.61 8.98 -8.64
CA ARG A 623 20.17 9.05 -8.95
C ARG A 623 19.38 8.10 -8.07
N TRP A 624 18.13 8.47 -7.76
CA TRP A 624 17.21 7.71 -6.88
C TRP A 624 17.65 7.57 -5.41
N ILE A 625 18.49 8.48 -4.91
CA ILE A 625 19.06 8.39 -3.58
C ILE A 625 18.02 8.75 -2.52
N GLY A 626 17.68 7.77 -1.68
CA GLY A 626 16.73 7.95 -0.58
C GLY A 626 17.26 8.88 0.50
N ASN A 627 16.39 9.72 1.07
CA ASN A 627 16.67 10.71 2.12
C ASN A 627 17.55 11.90 1.71
N CYS A 628 18.12 11.94 0.50
CA CYS A 628 19.20 12.87 0.15
C CYS A 628 18.85 14.36 0.32
N THR A 629 17.59 14.75 0.17
CA THR A 629 17.15 16.16 0.27
C THR A 629 17.17 16.69 1.71
N PHE A 630 17.08 15.81 2.71
CA PHE A 630 17.06 16.15 4.12
C PHE A 630 18.13 15.43 4.97
N ALA A 631 18.92 14.53 4.37
CA ALA A 631 20.04 13.90 5.03
C ALA A 631 21.11 14.95 5.41
N GLY A 632 21.58 14.90 6.66
CA GLY A 632 22.73 15.69 7.12
C GLY A 632 24.07 15.04 6.75
N LEU A 633 24.07 13.72 6.48
CA LEU A 633 25.26 12.94 6.18
C LEU A 633 25.05 12.02 4.97
N PHE A 634 26.04 11.97 4.09
CA PHE A 634 26.01 11.23 2.83
C PHE A 634 27.11 10.17 2.85
N VAL A 635 26.76 8.90 2.68
CA VAL A 635 27.73 7.83 2.43
C VAL A 635 27.79 7.60 0.93
N ILE A 636 28.87 8.03 0.27
CA ILE A 636 29.00 8.05 -1.20
C ILE A 636 30.03 7.03 -1.65
N LEU A 637 29.69 6.22 -2.66
CA LEU A 637 30.59 5.30 -3.32
C LEU A 637 31.09 5.89 -4.64
N ALA A 638 32.42 5.96 -4.79
CA ALA A 638 33.08 6.54 -5.96
C ALA A 638 34.33 5.74 -6.36
N ARG A 639 34.67 5.77 -7.64
CA ARG A 639 35.76 5.02 -8.25
C ARG A 639 37.03 5.86 -8.27
N ASN A 640 38.08 5.32 -7.68
CA ASN A 640 39.41 5.91 -7.69
C ASN A 640 39.94 6.02 -9.12
N THR A 641 40.32 7.23 -9.55
CA THR A 641 40.82 7.47 -10.92
C THR A 641 42.17 6.82 -11.20
N THR A 642 42.97 6.55 -10.16
CA THR A 642 44.33 5.98 -10.28
C THR A 642 44.32 4.46 -10.14
N THR A 643 43.62 3.93 -9.14
CA THR A 643 43.62 2.48 -8.85
C THR A 643 42.44 1.73 -9.47
N ASN A 644 41.45 2.45 -10.00
CA ASN A 644 40.19 1.91 -10.51
C ASN A 644 39.33 1.18 -9.45
N GLN A 645 39.73 1.23 -8.17
CA GLN A 645 39.00 0.64 -7.05
C GLN A 645 37.81 1.50 -6.64
N ILE A 646 36.78 0.89 -6.06
CA ILE A 646 35.66 1.62 -5.46
C ILE A 646 36.02 1.95 -4.01
N ASN A 647 35.90 3.21 -3.65
CA ASN A 647 36.08 3.73 -2.30
C ASN A 647 34.78 4.34 -1.78
N GLY A 648 34.64 4.34 -0.44
CA GLY A 648 33.52 4.92 0.27
C GLY A 648 33.93 6.19 1.00
N PHE A 649 33.06 7.19 0.98
CA PHE A 649 33.31 8.52 1.55
C PHE A 649 32.12 8.96 2.39
N VAL A 650 32.40 9.61 3.51
CA VAL A 650 31.40 10.31 4.32
C VAL A 650 31.47 11.79 3.99
N VAL A 651 30.35 12.37 3.54
CA VAL A 651 30.26 13.76 3.10
C VAL A 651 29.13 14.46 3.85
N GLN A 652 29.38 15.67 4.35
CA GLN A 652 28.36 16.48 5.00
C GLN A 652 27.47 17.18 3.97
N LYS A 653 26.22 17.48 4.34
CA LYS A 653 25.22 18.06 3.44
C LYS A 653 25.67 19.38 2.80
N ASP A 654 26.43 20.18 3.53
CA ASP A 654 26.90 21.52 3.17
C ASP A 654 28.28 21.52 2.50
N ALA A 655 28.83 20.34 2.16
CA ALA A 655 30.09 20.23 1.44
C ALA A 655 30.02 20.99 0.11
N PRO A 656 30.95 21.95 -0.15
CA PRO A 656 30.95 22.72 -1.39
C PRO A 656 30.98 21.81 -2.62
N GLY A 657 30.06 22.05 -3.55
CA GLY A 657 29.91 21.28 -4.79
C GLY A 657 28.97 20.08 -4.70
N LEU A 658 28.41 19.75 -3.53
CA LEU A 658 27.35 18.75 -3.39
C LEU A 658 25.98 19.41 -3.53
N THR A 659 25.12 18.89 -4.40
CA THR A 659 23.74 19.36 -4.55
C THR A 659 22.80 18.17 -4.57
N ALA A 660 21.75 18.20 -3.73
CA ALA A 660 20.71 17.19 -3.72
C ALA A 660 19.38 17.80 -4.21
N THR A 661 18.79 17.19 -5.23
CA THR A 661 17.52 17.64 -5.83
C THR A 661 16.46 16.57 -5.65
N LYS A 662 15.24 16.98 -5.28
CA LYS A 662 14.13 16.05 -5.04
C LYS A 662 13.58 15.52 -6.37
N ILE A 663 13.33 14.22 -6.44
CA ILE A 663 12.50 13.64 -7.50
C ILE A 663 11.04 13.87 -7.11
N GLU A 664 10.33 14.68 -7.91
CA GLU A 664 8.92 15.01 -7.71
C GLU A 664 7.97 13.96 -8.34
N ASN A 665 6.69 14.03 -7.99
CA ASN A 665 5.60 13.24 -8.62
C ASN A 665 5.72 11.71 -8.52
N LYS A 666 6.42 11.19 -7.51
CA LYS A 666 6.49 9.75 -7.25
C LYS A 666 5.10 9.20 -6.84
N VAL A 667 4.64 8.11 -7.46
CA VAL A 667 3.31 7.52 -7.18
C VAL A 667 3.26 6.62 -5.94
N ALA A 668 4.43 6.20 -5.44
CA ALA A 668 4.59 5.23 -4.36
C ALA A 668 5.74 5.63 -3.42
N LEU A 669 5.69 5.22 -2.16
CA LEU A 669 6.58 5.70 -1.09
C LEU A 669 6.62 7.24 -1.00
N ARG A 670 5.49 7.90 -1.22
CA ARG A 670 5.35 9.37 -1.44
C ARG A 670 5.95 10.24 -0.33
N ILE A 671 5.98 9.73 0.89
CA ILE A 671 6.54 10.46 2.04
C ILE A 671 8.07 10.42 2.01
N MET A 672 8.68 9.30 1.59
CA MET A 672 10.13 9.18 1.46
C MET A 672 10.63 10.07 0.31
N GLN A 673 11.54 10.99 0.59
CA GLN A 673 12.10 11.86 -0.44
C GLN A 673 13.30 11.16 -1.10
N ASN A 674 13.11 10.70 -2.33
CA ASN A 674 14.21 10.27 -3.20
C ASN A 674 14.68 11.47 -4.01
N GLY A 675 15.94 11.47 -4.42
CA GLY A 675 16.51 12.57 -5.17
C GLY A 675 17.79 12.22 -5.90
N ASP A 676 18.24 13.17 -6.72
CA ASP A 676 19.49 13.09 -7.45
C ASP A 676 20.55 13.90 -6.72
N ILE A 677 21.77 13.37 -6.66
CA ILE A 677 22.91 14.05 -6.07
C ILE A 677 23.89 14.38 -7.19
N LEU A 678 24.22 15.65 -7.33
CA LEU A 678 25.31 16.12 -8.19
C LEU A 678 26.53 16.41 -7.33
N LEU A 679 27.68 15.89 -7.75
CA LEU A 679 28.99 16.13 -7.14
C LEU A 679 29.85 16.88 -8.14
N LYS A 680 30.08 18.18 -7.89
CA LYS A 680 30.91 19.04 -8.73
C LYS A 680 32.19 19.41 -7.98
N LYS A 681 33.21 18.58 -8.13
CA LYS A 681 34.53 18.73 -7.48
C LYS A 681 34.44 18.87 -5.96
N VAL A 682 33.70 17.96 -5.31
CA VAL A 682 33.51 17.97 -3.86
C VAL A 682 34.78 17.51 -3.17
N PHE A 683 35.39 18.37 -2.35
CA PHE A 683 36.55 17.98 -1.55
C PHE A 683 36.14 17.18 -0.31
N VAL A 684 36.81 16.05 -0.09
CA VAL A 684 36.63 15.17 1.07
C VAL A 684 37.99 14.93 1.72
N PRO A 685 38.19 15.31 3.00
CA PRO A 685 39.42 15.04 3.73
C PRO A 685 39.76 13.56 3.82
N ASP A 686 41.05 13.24 3.95
CA ASP A 686 41.49 11.84 4.11
C ASP A 686 40.87 11.13 5.32
N GLU A 687 40.60 11.86 6.39
CA GLU A 687 39.94 11.35 7.60
C GLU A 687 38.47 10.95 7.40
N ASP A 688 37.84 11.38 6.30
CA ASP A 688 36.42 11.10 5.99
C ASP A 688 36.25 10.07 4.86
N ARG A 689 37.36 9.56 4.31
CA ARG A 689 37.37 8.34 3.51
C ARG A 689 37.20 7.13 4.42
N LEU A 690 36.24 6.24 4.12
CA LEU A 690 36.09 4.97 4.82
C LEU A 690 37.26 4.02 4.46
N PRO A 691 38.14 3.66 5.41
CA PRO A 691 39.33 2.87 5.11
C PRO A 691 38.99 1.43 4.72
N GLY A 692 37.89 0.88 5.22
CA GLY A 692 37.44 -0.48 4.93
C GLY A 692 36.87 -0.68 3.53
N VAL A 693 36.48 0.38 2.82
CA VAL A 693 35.90 0.26 1.47
C VAL A 693 37.01 0.37 0.43
N ASN A 694 37.46 -0.79 -0.05
CA ASN A 694 38.49 -0.91 -1.09
C ASN A 694 37.98 -1.62 -2.35
N SER A 695 36.73 -2.09 -2.33
CA SER A 695 36.10 -2.78 -3.45
C SER A 695 34.59 -2.62 -3.40
N PHE A 696 33.88 -3.21 -4.38
CA PHE A 696 32.43 -3.30 -4.34
C PHE A 696 31.91 -4.32 -3.29
N ARG A 697 32.78 -5.17 -2.74
CA ARG A 697 32.40 -6.25 -1.84
C ARG A 697 31.67 -5.73 -0.60
N GLU A 698 32.19 -4.68 0.03
CA GLU A 698 31.63 -4.12 1.25
C GLU A 698 30.22 -3.54 0.99
N ALA A 699 30.03 -2.88 -0.16
CA ALA A 699 28.72 -2.39 -0.59
C ALA A 699 27.74 -3.55 -0.88
N SER A 700 28.23 -4.66 -1.46
CA SER A 700 27.43 -5.87 -1.71
C SER A 700 27.00 -6.56 -0.40
N GLU A 701 27.85 -6.55 0.63
CA GLU A 701 27.50 -7.07 1.96
C GLU A 701 26.41 -6.21 2.64
N ALA A 702 26.50 -4.88 2.57
CA ALA A 702 25.45 -3.99 3.08
C ALA A 702 24.12 -4.19 2.32
N LEU A 703 24.16 -4.33 0.99
CA LEU A 703 22.99 -4.66 0.17
C LEU A 703 22.37 -6.00 0.54
N ALA A 704 23.18 -7.02 0.84
CA ALA A 704 22.66 -8.32 1.26
C ALA A 704 21.85 -8.24 2.56
N VAL A 705 22.27 -7.40 3.52
CA VAL A 705 21.51 -7.12 4.74
C VAL A 705 20.25 -6.32 4.44
N SER A 706 20.36 -5.26 3.64
CA SER A 706 19.23 -4.40 3.30
C SER A 706 18.13 -5.14 2.55
N ARG A 707 18.47 -6.08 1.65
CA ARG A 707 17.50 -6.97 0.98
C ARG A 707 16.65 -7.79 1.95
N VAL A 708 17.25 -8.27 3.04
CA VAL A 708 16.50 -8.95 4.11
C VAL A 708 15.53 -7.99 4.77
N MET A 709 15.94 -6.74 5.01
CA MET A 709 15.11 -5.70 5.62
C MET A 709 13.95 -5.28 4.69
N VAL A 710 14.17 -5.12 3.38
CA VAL A 710 13.13 -4.89 2.38
C VAL A 710 12.11 -6.04 2.36
N ALA A 711 12.57 -7.29 2.48
CA ALA A 711 11.68 -8.45 2.57
C ALA A 711 10.73 -8.35 3.79
N TRP A 712 11.27 -7.96 4.94
CA TRP A 712 10.48 -7.76 6.16
C TRP A 712 9.55 -6.55 6.09
N GLN A 713 9.94 -5.49 5.38
CA GLN A 713 9.05 -4.38 5.07
C GLN A 713 7.82 -4.84 4.27
N SER A 714 8.01 -5.69 3.25
CA SER A 714 6.93 -6.30 2.47
C SER A 714 6.00 -7.19 3.32
N ILE A 715 6.56 -7.96 4.26
CA ILE A 715 5.78 -8.73 5.25
C ILE A 715 4.88 -7.79 6.06
N GLY A 716 5.43 -6.70 6.58
CA GLY A 716 4.70 -5.69 7.34
C GLY A 716 3.50 -5.13 6.58
N ILE A 717 3.73 -4.63 5.35
CA ILE A 717 2.66 -4.09 4.48
C ILE A 717 1.56 -5.14 4.26
N SER A 718 1.95 -6.39 3.98
CA SER A 718 1.02 -7.48 3.70
C SER A 718 0.17 -7.85 4.94
N MET A 719 0.76 -7.81 6.13
CA MET A 719 0.03 -7.96 7.40
C MET A 719 -0.98 -6.83 7.61
N GLY A 720 -0.58 -5.58 7.36
CA GLY A 720 -1.44 -4.41 7.52
C GLY A 720 -2.66 -4.46 6.59
N VAL A 721 -2.43 -4.82 5.31
CA VAL A 721 -3.50 -5.00 4.33
C VAL A 721 -4.43 -6.16 4.73
N TYR A 722 -3.88 -7.29 5.20
CA TYR A 722 -4.71 -8.39 5.71
C TYR A 722 -5.61 -7.94 6.88
N ASP A 723 -5.07 -7.23 7.87
CA ASP A 723 -5.87 -6.77 9.03
C ASP A 723 -6.98 -5.80 8.63
N MET A 724 -6.69 -4.89 7.70
CA MET A 724 -7.66 -3.93 7.17
C MET A 724 -8.77 -4.64 6.40
N CYS A 725 -8.40 -5.57 5.51
CA CYS A 725 -9.36 -6.33 4.73
C CYS A 725 -10.23 -7.21 5.63
N HIS A 726 -9.62 -7.90 6.60
CA HIS A 726 -10.35 -8.73 7.56
C HIS A 726 -11.38 -7.93 8.34
N ARG A 727 -11.01 -6.77 8.92
CA ARG A 727 -11.97 -5.89 9.62
C ARG A 727 -13.10 -5.42 8.69
N TYR A 728 -12.75 -4.88 7.54
CA TYR A 728 -13.73 -4.37 6.58
C TYR A 728 -14.76 -5.44 6.16
N LEU A 729 -14.29 -6.66 5.87
CA LEU A 729 -15.16 -7.77 5.44
C LEU A 729 -16.05 -8.32 6.56
N MET A 730 -15.63 -8.19 7.82
CA MET A 730 -16.43 -8.58 8.98
C MET A 730 -17.54 -7.56 9.29
N GLU A 731 -17.28 -6.28 9.04
CA GLU A 731 -18.21 -5.18 9.31
C GLU A 731 -19.19 -4.94 8.15
N ARG A 732 -18.73 -5.06 6.90
CA ARG A 732 -19.53 -4.78 5.71
C ARG A 732 -20.57 -5.87 5.49
N LYS A 733 -21.85 -5.49 5.49
CA LYS A 733 -22.97 -6.41 5.23
C LYS A 733 -23.49 -6.25 3.80
N GLN A 734 -23.71 -7.36 3.12
CA GLN A 734 -24.35 -7.44 1.81
C GLN A 734 -25.10 -8.77 1.71
N PHE A 735 -26.25 -8.79 1.02
CA PHE A 735 -27.12 -9.98 0.96
C PHE A 735 -27.57 -10.50 2.35
N GLY A 736 -27.73 -9.61 3.33
CA GLY A 736 -28.22 -9.95 4.67
C GLY A 736 -27.19 -10.54 5.64
N ALA A 737 -25.92 -10.67 5.26
CA ALA A 737 -24.85 -11.18 6.11
C ALA A 737 -23.55 -10.37 5.95
N PRO A 738 -22.57 -10.46 6.87
CA PRO A 738 -21.23 -9.95 6.64
C PRO A 738 -20.62 -10.53 5.36
N LEU A 739 -19.86 -9.74 4.59
CA LEU A 739 -19.16 -10.23 3.39
C LEU A 739 -18.22 -11.39 3.70
N ALA A 740 -17.63 -11.42 4.90
CA ALA A 740 -16.83 -12.54 5.39
C ALA A 740 -17.61 -13.88 5.51
N ALA A 741 -18.94 -13.87 5.45
CA ALA A 741 -19.75 -15.08 5.38
C ALA A 741 -19.77 -15.71 3.97
N SER A 742 -19.33 -14.97 2.94
CA SER A 742 -19.24 -15.46 1.57
C SER A 742 -18.03 -16.39 1.39
N GLN A 743 -18.24 -17.57 0.82
CA GLN A 743 -17.21 -18.59 0.61
C GLN A 743 -16.02 -18.08 -0.22
N ILE A 744 -16.29 -17.29 -1.26
CA ILE A 744 -15.23 -16.73 -2.14
C ILE A 744 -14.37 -15.69 -1.40
N ILE A 745 -14.96 -14.98 -0.45
CA ILE A 745 -14.26 -13.99 0.39
C ILE A 745 -13.41 -14.71 1.44
N GLN A 746 -13.92 -15.78 2.05
CA GLN A 746 -13.14 -16.62 2.96
C GLN A 746 -11.92 -17.23 2.27
N GLN A 747 -12.06 -17.71 1.03
CA GLN A 747 -10.94 -18.24 0.24
C GLN A 747 -9.84 -17.19 0.01
N ARG A 748 -10.21 -15.95 -0.33
CA ARG A 748 -9.24 -14.84 -0.49
C ARG A 748 -8.50 -14.53 0.81
N LEU A 749 -9.22 -14.44 1.93
CA LEU A 749 -8.61 -14.20 3.25
C LEU A 749 -7.63 -15.31 3.65
N VAL A 750 -8.00 -16.58 3.45
CA VAL A 750 -7.12 -17.73 3.71
C VAL A 750 -5.86 -17.66 2.84
N LYS A 751 -6.00 -17.30 1.56
CA LYS A 751 -4.86 -17.16 0.64
C LYS A 751 -3.92 -16.03 1.06
N MET A 752 -4.45 -14.88 1.44
CA MET A 752 -3.67 -13.75 1.97
C MET A 752 -2.93 -14.13 3.26
N LEU A 753 -3.63 -14.76 4.22
CA LEU A 753 -3.02 -15.20 5.48
C LEU A 753 -1.93 -16.24 5.24
N GLY A 754 -2.17 -17.22 4.35
CA GLY A 754 -1.18 -18.22 3.97
C GLY A 754 0.09 -17.59 3.38
N ASN A 755 -0.07 -16.60 2.50
CA ASN A 755 1.06 -15.84 1.96
C ASN A 755 1.83 -15.10 3.07
N VAL A 756 1.13 -14.36 3.94
CA VAL A 756 1.76 -13.64 5.08
C VAL A 756 2.57 -14.60 5.95
N GLN A 757 1.98 -15.73 6.36
CA GLN A 757 2.68 -16.71 7.21
C GLN A 757 3.91 -17.30 6.52
N ALA A 758 3.80 -17.66 5.24
CA ALA A 758 4.92 -18.21 4.49
C ALA A 758 6.04 -17.17 4.29
N MET A 759 5.68 -15.92 3.98
CA MET A 759 6.61 -14.79 3.91
C MET A 759 7.35 -14.59 5.23
N THR A 760 6.64 -14.52 6.36
CA THR A 760 7.25 -14.37 7.69
C THR A 760 8.24 -15.48 7.98
N LEU A 761 7.92 -16.73 7.64
CA LEU A 761 8.82 -17.86 7.88
C LEU A 761 10.09 -17.81 7.02
N VAL A 762 9.97 -17.46 5.74
CA VAL A 762 11.13 -17.24 4.85
C VAL A 762 11.99 -16.09 5.37
N GLY A 763 11.36 -14.99 5.81
CA GLY A 763 12.02 -13.85 6.44
C GLY A 763 12.77 -14.25 7.71
N TRP A 764 12.18 -15.11 8.53
CA TRP A 764 12.80 -15.62 9.75
C TRP A 764 14.03 -16.49 9.45
N ARG A 765 13.93 -17.37 8.44
CA ARG A 765 15.01 -18.27 8.04
C ARG A 765 16.23 -17.49 7.56
N ILE A 766 16.03 -16.48 6.72
CA ILE A 766 17.15 -15.70 6.18
C ILE A 766 17.84 -14.89 7.29
N CYS A 767 17.09 -14.29 8.21
CA CYS A 767 17.68 -13.66 9.39
C CYS A 767 18.47 -14.65 10.25
N LYS A 768 18.01 -15.91 10.38
CA LYS A 768 18.73 -16.92 11.14
C LYS A 768 20.04 -17.34 10.48
N LEU A 769 20.04 -17.47 9.15
CA LEU A 769 21.26 -17.73 8.39
C LEU A 769 22.28 -16.60 8.55
N TYR A 770 21.82 -15.35 8.61
CA TYR A 770 22.68 -14.19 8.89
C TYR A 770 23.31 -14.28 10.28
N GLU A 771 22.53 -14.54 11.32
CA GLU A 771 23.03 -14.69 12.70
C GLU A 771 24.07 -15.82 12.83
N MET A 772 23.98 -16.85 11.99
CA MET A 772 24.92 -17.97 11.96
C MET A 772 26.19 -17.68 11.13
N GLY A 773 26.28 -16.53 10.47
CA GLY A 773 27.35 -16.21 9.53
C GLY A 773 27.33 -17.08 8.26
N LYS A 774 26.18 -17.69 7.93
CA LYS A 774 26.02 -18.62 6.80
C LYS A 774 25.17 -18.06 5.66
N MET A 775 24.69 -16.83 5.79
CA MET A 775 23.89 -16.18 4.76
C MET A 775 24.76 -15.78 3.58
N THR A 776 24.38 -16.22 2.38
CA THR A 776 24.98 -15.74 1.13
C THR A 776 24.17 -14.60 0.53
N SER A 777 24.81 -13.76 -0.30
CA SER A 777 24.12 -12.69 -1.04
C SER A 777 22.99 -13.22 -1.94
N GLY A 778 23.17 -14.42 -2.51
CA GLY A 778 22.11 -15.10 -3.28
C GLY A 778 20.91 -15.50 -2.42
N GLN A 779 21.12 -15.99 -1.19
CA GLN A 779 20.03 -16.33 -0.28
C GLN A 779 19.22 -15.09 0.16
N ALA A 780 19.90 -13.95 0.40
CA ALA A 780 19.23 -12.69 0.71
C ALA A 780 18.37 -12.19 -0.48
N SER A 781 18.90 -12.32 -1.70
CA SER A 781 18.23 -11.92 -2.93
C SER A 781 17.01 -12.80 -3.24
N LEU A 782 17.12 -14.12 -3.03
CA LEU A 782 16.00 -15.05 -3.14
C LEU A 782 14.88 -14.71 -2.14
N ALA A 783 15.24 -14.48 -0.87
CA ALA A 783 14.27 -14.14 0.17
C ALA A 783 13.53 -12.84 -0.18
N LYS A 784 14.25 -11.77 -0.54
CA LYS A 784 13.66 -10.50 -0.97
C LYS A 784 12.71 -10.70 -2.14
N THR A 785 13.15 -11.39 -3.19
CA THR A 785 12.39 -11.54 -4.43
C THR A 785 11.11 -12.34 -4.22
N TRP A 786 11.20 -13.49 -3.54
CA TRP A 786 10.03 -14.33 -3.28
C TRP A 786 9.05 -13.66 -2.33
N ILE A 787 9.54 -13.03 -1.25
CA ILE A 787 8.70 -12.35 -0.27
C ILE A 787 7.99 -11.14 -0.89
N THR A 788 8.68 -10.29 -1.65
CA THR A 788 8.05 -9.12 -2.31
C THR A 788 7.06 -9.53 -3.40
N SER A 789 7.34 -10.61 -4.15
CA SER A 789 6.37 -11.18 -5.11
C SER A 789 5.09 -11.67 -4.43
N LYS A 790 5.20 -12.40 -3.32
CA LYS A 790 4.01 -12.82 -2.54
C LYS A 790 3.34 -11.67 -1.80
N GLY A 791 4.09 -10.62 -1.46
CA GLY A 791 3.55 -9.35 -0.99
C GLY A 791 2.64 -8.70 -2.03
N ARG A 792 3.07 -8.57 -3.29
CA ARG A 792 2.25 -8.06 -4.41
C ARG A 792 0.95 -8.85 -4.57
N GLU A 793 1.05 -10.17 -4.62
CA GLU A 793 -0.13 -11.06 -4.71
C GLU A 793 -1.10 -10.82 -3.55
N THR A 794 -0.58 -10.69 -2.33
CA THR A 794 -1.38 -10.48 -1.11
C THR A 794 -2.08 -9.13 -1.11
N VAL A 795 -1.37 -8.06 -1.49
CA VAL A 795 -1.95 -6.71 -1.51
C VAL A 795 -2.96 -6.56 -2.65
N ALA A 796 -2.74 -7.21 -3.80
CA ALA A 796 -3.72 -7.27 -4.89
C ALA A 796 -5.03 -7.95 -4.46
N LEU A 797 -4.93 -9.10 -3.78
CA LEU A 797 -6.11 -9.78 -3.21
C LEU A 797 -6.84 -8.93 -2.17
N GLY A 798 -6.09 -8.16 -1.38
CA GLY A 798 -6.67 -7.19 -0.44
C GLY A 798 -7.45 -6.09 -1.15
N ARG A 799 -6.86 -5.50 -2.19
CA ARG A 799 -7.52 -4.49 -3.05
C ARG A 799 -8.82 -5.02 -3.65
N GLU A 800 -8.77 -6.21 -4.25
CA GLU A 800 -9.96 -6.88 -4.83
C GLU A 800 -11.04 -7.17 -3.79
N SER A 801 -10.64 -7.48 -2.55
CA SER A 801 -11.58 -7.76 -1.46
C SER A 801 -12.40 -6.54 -1.03
N LEU A 802 -11.90 -5.33 -1.28
CA LEU A 802 -12.62 -4.07 -1.03
C LEU A 802 -13.47 -3.62 -2.24
N GLY A 803 -13.35 -4.27 -3.41
CA GLY A 803 -14.05 -3.85 -4.63
C GLY A 803 -13.58 -2.47 -5.12
N ALA A 804 -14.51 -1.62 -5.59
CA ALA A 804 -14.20 -0.25 -6.03
C ALA A 804 -13.58 0.62 -4.93
N ASN A 805 -13.89 0.37 -3.66
CA ASN A 805 -13.28 1.07 -2.54
C ASN A 805 -11.76 0.82 -2.46
N GLY A 806 -11.29 -0.32 -2.95
CA GLY A 806 -9.87 -0.67 -2.95
C GLY A 806 -8.98 0.21 -3.83
N ILE A 807 -9.56 1.02 -4.74
CA ILE A 807 -8.82 1.96 -5.60
C ILE A 807 -8.94 3.43 -5.16
N LEU A 808 -9.77 3.72 -4.15
CA LEU A 808 -9.95 5.08 -3.63
C LEU A 808 -8.82 5.41 -2.65
N THR A 809 -8.29 6.63 -2.72
CA THR A 809 -7.18 7.11 -1.87
C THR A 809 -7.53 7.18 -0.38
N GLU A 810 -8.82 7.15 -0.05
CA GLU A 810 -9.33 7.10 1.32
C GLU A 810 -9.09 5.73 2.01
N PHE A 811 -8.88 4.65 1.24
CA PHE A 811 -8.52 3.34 1.77
C PHE A 811 -7.00 3.11 1.62
N LEU A 812 -6.31 2.89 2.74
CA LEU A 812 -4.85 2.68 2.75
C LEU A 812 -4.40 1.46 1.93
N VAL A 813 -5.30 0.55 1.57
CA VAL A 813 -5.03 -0.58 0.67
C VAL A 813 -4.59 -0.11 -0.73
N ALA A 814 -5.16 0.98 -1.26
CA ALA A 814 -4.75 1.56 -2.54
C ALA A 814 -3.31 2.07 -2.49
N LYS A 815 -2.95 2.75 -1.40
CA LYS A 815 -1.58 3.21 -1.14
C LYS A 815 -0.61 2.02 -0.96
N ALA A 816 -1.00 1.02 -0.17
CA ALA A 816 -0.20 -0.18 0.06
C ALA A 816 0.08 -0.95 -1.25
N PHE A 817 -0.88 -0.96 -2.18
CA PHE A 817 -0.71 -1.54 -3.51
C PHE A 817 0.41 -0.85 -4.28
N CYS A 818 0.38 0.48 -4.38
CA CYS A 818 1.45 1.25 -5.03
C CYS A 818 2.80 1.10 -4.32
N ASP A 819 2.82 1.13 -2.97
CA ASP A 819 4.07 1.01 -2.20
C ASP A 819 4.73 -0.38 -2.39
N MET A 820 3.93 -1.44 -2.50
CA MET A 820 4.43 -2.81 -2.72
C MET A 820 5.10 -2.99 -4.09
N GLU A 821 4.62 -2.27 -5.12
CA GLU A 821 5.23 -2.27 -6.45
C GLU A 821 6.68 -1.76 -6.43
N VAL A 822 6.97 -0.75 -5.58
CA VAL A 822 8.32 -0.22 -5.43
C VAL A 822 9.24 -1.17 -4.66
N LEU A 823 8.74 -1.84 -3.62
CA LEU A 823 9.56 -2.81 -2.87
C LEU A 823 9.95 -4.03 -3.72
N TYR A 824 9.10 -4.39 -4.68
CA TYR A 824 9.39 -5.43 -5.64
C TYR A 824 10.59 -5.08 -6.54
N THR A 825 10.79 -3.81 -6.88
CA THR A 825 11.90 -3.32 -7.74
C THR A 825 13.13 -2.78 -6.98
N TYR A 826 12.98 -2.39 -5.71
CA TYR A 826 14.07 -1.84 -4.88
C TYR A 826 15.27 -2.79 -4.76
N GLU A 827 16.51 -2.28 -4.81
CA GLU A 827 17.76 -3.07 -4.66
C GLU A 827 17.94 -4.24 -5.66
N GLY A 828 17.37 -4.07 -6.85
CA GLY A 828 17.46 -4.97 -8.00
C GLY A 828 16.07 -5.41 -8.46
N THR A 829 15.84 -5.35 -9.78
CA THR A 829 14.64 -5.89 -10.41
C THR A 829 14.56 -7.40 -10.22
N TYR A 830 13.36 -7.96 -10.39
CA TYR A 830 13.16 -9.41 -10.33
C TYR A 830 14.17 -10.16 -11.20
N ASP A 831 14.48 -9.64 -12.39
CA ASP A 831 15.33 -10.30 -13.40
C ASP A 831 16.83 -10.28 -13.09
N ILE A 832 17.27 -9.49 -12.11
CA ILE A 832 18.70 -9.30 -11.78
C ILE A 832 19.07 -9.99 -10.45
N ASN A 833 18.08 -10.22 -9.59
CA ASN A 833 18.25 -10.94 -8.32
C ASN A 833 18.18 -12.48 -8.46
N THR A 834 18.14 -12.98 -9.70
CA THR A 834 17.91 -14.40 -10.04
C THR A 834 19.18 -15.25 -10.16
N PHE A 835 20.34 -14.72 -9.79
CA PHE A 835 21.57 -15.50 -9.73
C PHE A 835 21.60 -16.34 -8.44
N VAL A 836 21.27 -17.63 -8.56
CA VAL A 836 21.94 -18.79 -7.93
C VAL A 836 21.04 -20.03 -7.95
N THR A 837 21.62 -21.13 -8.40
CA THR A 837 21.12 -22.53 -8.44
C THR A 837 21.62 -23.29 -7.19
N ALA A 838 20.88 -24.11 -6.43
CA ALA A 838 20.29 -25.43 -6.72
C ALA A 838 19.31 -25.82 -5.56
N SER A 839 18.37 -26.76 -5.70
CA SER A 839 17.51 -27.23 -4.59
C SER A 839 18.26 -28.05 -3.55
N ASP A 840 19.50 -28.44 -3.86
CA ASP A 840 20.39 -29.15 -2.98
C ASP A 840 21.58 -28.29 -2.53
N TYR A 841 21.29 -27.36 -1.64
CA TYR A 841 22.31 -26.51 -1.01
C TYR A 841 23.33 -27.31 -0.15
N TYR A 842 23.22 -28.65 -0.05
CA TYR A 842 24.06 -29.53 0.79
C TYR A 842 24.74 -30.72 0.06
N GLN A 843 24.73 -30.79 -1.29
CA GLN A 843 25.50 -31.79 -2.07
C GLN A 843 25.13 -33.26 -1.79
N LEU A 844 23.87 -33.65 -1.98
CA LEU A 844 23.38 -35.04 -1.85
C LEU A 844 23.44 -35.83 -3.16
N ASP A 845 23.56 -35.18 -4.32
CA ASP A 845 23.63 -35.85 -5.64
C ASP A 845 24.87 -36.76 -5.77
N ASP A 846 25.89 -36.46 -4.99
CA ASP A 846 27.17 -37.12 -4.77
C ASP A 846 27.03 -38.50 -4.10
N LEU A 847 25.86 -38.76 -3.49
CA LEU A 847 25.56 -39.99 -2.75
C LEU A 847 24.80 -41.04 -3.57
N LEU A 848 24.40 -40.71 -4.81
CA LEU A 848 23.59 -41.58 -5.67
C LEU A 848 24.44 -42.26 -6.74
N THR A 849 24.39 -43.59 -6.77
CA THR A 849 25.07 -44.42 -7.76
C THR A 849 24.37 -44.39 -9.12
N SER A 850 25.12 -44.70 -10.18
CA SER A 850 24.61 -44.79 -11.55
C SER A 850 23.48 -45.83 -11.70
N GLU A 851 23.49 -46.90 -10.91
CA GLU A 851 22.42 -47.91 -10.89
C GLU A 851 21.12 -47.38 -10.27
N GLU A 852 21.21 -46.55 -9.23
CA GLU A 852 20.03 -45.93 -8.58
C GLU A 852 19.32 -44.94 -9.50
N ARG A 853 20.05 -44.30 -10.41
CA ARG A 853 19.51 -43.38 -11.43
C ARG A 853 18.74 -44.12 -12.54
N VAL A 854 19.06 -45.38 -12.82
CA VAL A 854 18.50 -46.17 -13.94
C VAL A 854 17.18 -46.90 -13.58
N VAL A 855 16.91 -47.20 -12.31
CA VAL A 855 15.69 -47.95 -11.88
C VAL A 855 14.40 -47.10 -11.98
N ARG A 856 14.53 -45.77 -12.09
CA ARG A 856 13.44 -44.79 -11.91
C ARG A 856 12.37 -44.76 -13.01
N MET A 857 12.63 -45.31 -14.21
CA MET A 857 11.71 -45.21 -15.36
C MET A 857 10.78 -46.41 -15.56
N LYS A 858 11.24 -47.64 -15.32
CA LYS A 858 10.56 -48.85 -15.82
C LYS A 858 9.20 -49.14 -15.15
N TYR A 859 9.04 -48.78 -13.88
CA TYR A 859 7.87 -49.22 -13.08
C TYR A 859 6.67 -48.29 -13.20
N TRP A 860 6.89 -47.00 -13.43
CA TRP A 860 5.81 -46.02 -13.60
C TRP A 860 4.98 -46.29 -14.86
N GLU A 861 5.67 -46.55 -15.99
CA GLU A 861 5.02 -46.88 -17.26
C GLU A 861 4.22 -48.16 -17.16
N LYS A 862 4.80 -49.20 -16.55
CA LYS A 862 4.15 -50.49 -16.29
C LYS A 862 3.01 -50.43 -15.28
N ALA A 863 2.90 -49.35 -14.49
CA ALA A 863 1.98 -49.25 -13.35
C ALA A 863 2.10 -50.44 -12.37
N GLU A 864 3.34 -50.91 -12.16
CA GLU A 864 3.69 -52.02 -11.27
C GLU A 864 4.41 -51.50 -10.02
N PHE A 865 4.14 -52.09 -8.86
CA PHE A 865 4.82 -51.72 -7.62
C PHE A 865 6.19 -52.44 -7.54
N PRO A 866 7.29 -51.75 -7.22
CA PRO A 866 8.63 -52.35 -7.21
C PRO A 866 8.90 -53.08 -5.89
N PHE A 867 8.32 -54.28 -5.73
CA PHE A 867 8.39 -55.06 -4.47
C PHE A 867 9.82 -55.30 -3.94
N HIS A 868 10.82 -55.38 -4.82
CA HIS A 868 12.23 -55.55 -4.45
C HIS A 868 12.83 -54.35 -3.67
N VAL A 869 12.14 -53.19 -3.65
CA VAL A 869 12.55 -52.02 -2.86
C VAL A 869 12.09 -52.11 -1.40
N VAL A 870 11.07 -52.92 -1.10
CA VAL A 870 10.52 -53.06 0.28
C VAL A 870 11.60 -53.49 1.30
N PRO A 871 12.44 -54.50 1.03
CA PRO A 871 13.55 -54.84 1.94
C PRO A 871 14.57 -53.71 2.12
N LYS A 872 14.77 -52.86 1.10
CA LYS A 872 15.66 -51.69 1.21
C LYS A 872 15.06 -50.61 2.12
N PHE A 873 13.75 -50.37 2.06
CA PHE A 873 13.07 -49.49 3.02
C PHE A 873 13.15 -50.03 4.46
N ALA A 874 13.10 -51.36 4.63
CA ALA A 874 13.27 -51.98 5.94
C ALA A 874 14.68 -51.72 6.49
N ALA A 875 15.71 -51.85 5.65
CA ALA A 875 17.10 -51.58 6.02
C ALA A 875 17.34 -50.13 6.44
N LEU A 876 16.64 -49.16 5.85
CA LEU A 876 16.69 -47.74 6.23
C LEU A 876 16.03 -47.44 7.58
N ARG A 877 15.27 -48.38 8.15
CA ARG A 877 14.57 -48.24 9.45
C ARG A 877 13.69 -46.98 9.55
N ILE A 878 12.96 -46.68 8.48
CA ILE A 878 12.06 -45.51 8.40
C ILE A 878 10.58 -45.85 8.64
N SER A 879 10.23 -47.14 8.68
CA SER A 879 8.86 -47.60 8.98
C SER A 879 8.52 -47.43 10.46
N GLY A 880 7.31 -46.95 10.76
CA GLY A 880 6.89 -46.62 12.13
C GLY A 880 7.51 -45.32 12.66
N GLY A 881 7.90 -44.41 11.76
CA GLY A 881 8.70 -43.19 12.01
C GLY A 881 8.63 -42.63 13.44
N THR A 882 7.49 -42.12 13.88
CA THR A 882 7.35 -41.45 15.19
C THR A 882 7.03 -42.37 16.38
N ILE A 883 6.83 -43.66 16.13
CA ILE A 883 6.41 -44.63 17.15
C ILE A 883 7.63 -45.04 17.96
N LYS A 884 7.51 -44.97 19.29
CA LYS A 884 8.58 -45.36 20.22
C LYS A 884 8.42 -46.83 20.64
N GLY A 885 9.50 -47.61 20.57
CA GLY A 885 9.50 -49.03 20.94
C GLY A 885 9.08 -49.95 19.78
N TYR A 886 8.87 -51.24 20.08
CA TYR A 886 8.37 -52.26 19.13
C TYR A 886 9.19 -52.38 17.82
N GLY A 887 10.49 -52.09 17.86
CA GLY A 887 11.37 -52.09 16.67
C GLY A 887 11.23 -50.86 15.77
N CYS A 888 10.38 -49.90 16.12
CA CYS A 888 10.22 -48.63 15.40
C CYS A 888 11.34 -47.63 15.77
N PRO A 889 11.69 -46.69 14.88
CA PRO A 889 12.84 -45.80 15.05
C PRO A 889 12.63 -44.66 16.06
N GLY A 890 11.39 -44.35 16.46
CA GLY A 890 11.11 -43.32 17.48
C GLY A 890 11.56 -41.91 17.09
N LEU A 891 11.56 -41.60 15.78
CA LEU A 891 11.97 -40.31 15.23
C LEU A 891 11.08 -39.18 15.76
N SER A 892 11.63 -37.96 15.77
CA SER A 892 10.81 -36.76 15.89
C SER A 892 9.85 -36.66 14.69
N ILE A 893 8.71 -35.97 14.87
CA ILE A 893 7.78 -35.69 13.76
C ILE A 893 8.50 -34.98 12.61
N THR A 894 9.44 -34.08 12.93
CA THR A 894 10.25 -33.35 11.95
C THR A 894 11.14 -34.31 11.15
N ALA A 895 11.84 -35.23 11.84
CA ALA A 895 12.71 -36.21 11.18
C ALA A 895 11.91 -37.19 10.31
N ALA A 896 10.77 -37.68 10.80
CA ALA A 896 9.87 -38.54 10.02
C ALA A 896 9.35 -37.82 8.76
N ALA A 897 9.01 -36.53 8.87
CA ALA A 897 8.54 -35.73 7.75
C ALA A 897 9.64 -35.49 6.69
N ILE A 898 10.88 -35.24 7.11
CA ILE A 898 12.04 -35.11 6.22
C ILE A 898 12.31 -36.44 5.49
N CYS A 899 12.33 -37.57 6.21
CA CYS A 899 12.49 -38.88 5.58
C CYS A 899 11.42 -39.12 4.51
N LEU A 900 10.16 -38.77 4.80
CA LEU A 900 9.06 -38.92 3.84
C LEU A 900 9.21 -38.02 2.61
N ALA A 901 9.70 -36.78 2.79
CA ALA A 901 10.00 -35.86 1.71
C ALA A 901 11.18 -36.33 0.84
N GLU A 902 12.25 -36.87 1.42
CA GLU A 902 13.37 -37.42 0.65
C GLU A 902 12.95 -38.63 -0.20
N VAL A 903 12.08 -39.50 0.33
CA VAL A 903 11.49 -40.57 -0.52
C VAL A 903 10.63 -39.96 -1.63
N ALA A 904 9.84 -38.92 -1.34
CA ALA A 904 8.99 -38.26 -2.33
C ALA A 904 9.77 -37.50 -3.41
N ARG A 905 10.98 -37.02 -3.08
CA ARG A 905 11.93 -36.37 -3.99
C ARG A 905 12.35 -37.28 -5.14
N VAL A 906 12.48 -38.57 -4.83
CA VAL A 906 12.79 -39.59 -5.83
C VAL A 906 11.51 -40.13 -6.47
N ASP A 907 10.54 -40.54 -5.64
CA ASP A 907 9.28 -41.14 -6.09
C ASP A 907 8.09 -40.94 -5.13
N ALA A 908 7.06 -40.26 -5.62
CA ALA A 908 5.83 -39.97 -4.88
C ALA A 908 5.02 -41.23 -4.51
N SER A 909 5.08 -42.29 -5.32
CA SER A 909 4.33 -43.52 -5.07
C SER A 909 4.96 -44.33 -3.93
N CYS A 910 6.28 -44.46 -3.91
CA CYS A 910 7.02 -45.03 -2.80
C CYS A 910 6.80 -44.26 -1.49
N SER A 911 6.82 -42.92 -1.56
CA SER A 911 6.50 -42.07 -0.41
C SER A 911 5.08 -42.32 0.10
N THR A 912 4.10 -42.42 -0.80
CA THR A 912 2.70 -42.70 -0.44
C THR A 912 2.52 -44.10 0.14
N PHE A 913 3.22 -45.11 -0.38
CA PHE A 913 3.25 -46.45 0.21
C PHE A 913 3.72 -46.40 1.68
N ILE A 914 4.81 -45.69 1.96
CA ILE A 914 5.33 -45.50 3.33
C ILE A 914 4.34 -44.71 4.19
N LEU A 915 3.74 -43.64 3.66
CA LEU A 915 2.75 -42.84 4.38
C LEU A 915 1.57 -43.71 4.84
N VAL A 916 0.98 -44.50 3.94
CA VAL A 916 -0.16 -45.38 4.25
C VAL A 916 0.23 -46.43 5.29
N HIS A 917 1.37 -47.08 5.07
CA HIS A 917 1.86 -48.13 5.96
C HIS A 917 2.17 -47.59 7.37
N SER A 918 3.02 -46.56 7.44
CA SER A 918 3.61 -46.06 8.68
C SER A 918 2.73 -45.01 9.37
N CYS A 919 2.30 -43.98 8.65
CA CYS A 919 1.64 -42.81 9.23
C CYS A 919 0.12 -42.99 9.42
N LEU A 920 -0.49 -43.96 8.71
CA LEU A 920 -1.90 -44.30 8.88
C LEU A 920 -2.06 -45.63 9.64
N THR A 921 -1.61 -46.75 9.08
CA THR A 921 -1.85 -48.07 9.69
C THR A 921 -1.11 -48.25 11.02
N MET A 922 0.23 -48.18 11.03
CA MET A 922 1.00 -48.38 12.26
C MET A 922 0.67 -47.33 13.31
N LEU A 923 0.50 -46.06 12.92
CA LEU A 923 0.14 -45.01 13.85
C LEU A 923 -1.24 -45.21 14.49
N THR A 924 -2.22 -45.73 13.73
CA THR A 924 -3.53 -46.08 14.29
C THR A 924 -3.40 -47.17 15.34
N ILE A 925 -2.57 -48.21 15.11
CA ILE A 925 -2.32 -49.27 16.08
C ILE A 925 -1.60 -48.71 17.32
N ALA A 926 -0.61 -47.84 17.13
CA ALA A 926 0.15 -47.25 18.22
C ALA A 926 -0.70 -46.32 19.12
N LEU A 927 -1.61 -45.53 18.52
CA LEU A 927 -2.44 -44.57 19.25
C LEU A 927 -3.76 -45.16 19.78
N CYS A 928 -4.35 -46.12 19.07
CA CYS A 928 -5.71 -46.62 19.35
C CYS A 928 -5.76 -48.12 19.67
N GLY A 929 -4.66 -48.86 19.52
CA GLY A 929 -4.57 -50.27 19.87
C GLY A 929 -4.29 -50.51 21.36
N SER A 930 -4.63 -51.71 21.83
CA SER A 930 -4.19 -52.20 23.14
C SER A 930 -2.68 -52.51 23.12
N GLU A 931 -2.05 -52.66 24.28
CA GLU A 931 -0.64 -53.12 24.33
C GLU A 931 -0.45 -54.48 23.65
N ALA A 932 -1.43 -55.38 23.76
CA ALA A 932 -1.43 -56.65 23.03
C ALA A 932 -1.39 -56.44 21.51
N HIS A 933 -2.16 -55.47 20.97
CA HIS A 933 -2.12 -55.16 19.53
C HIS A 933 -0.75 -54.63 19.12
N LYS A 934 -0.17 -53.73 19.93
CA LYS A 934 1.12 -53.12 19.64
C LYS A 934 2.22 -54.17 19.58
N GLN A 935 2.30 -55.06 20.56
CA GLN A 935 3.28 -56.16 20.58
C GLN A 935 3.05 -57.16 19.44
N LYS A 936 1.79 -57.46 19.10
CA LYS A 936 1.44 -58.43 18.06
C LYS A 936 1.79 -57.95 16.65
N TYR A 937 1.55 -56.67 16.34
CA TYR A 937 1.59 -56.18 14.95
C TYR A 937 2.71 -55.19 14.64
N LEU A 938 3.11 -54.30 15.56
CA LEU A 938 4.10 -53.26 15.23
C LEU A 938 5.50 -53.80 14.87
N PRO A 939 6.04 -54.86 15.51
CA PRO A 939 7.37 -55.37 15.17
C PRO A 939 7.52 -55.83 13.71
N SER A 940 6.55 -56.58 13.17
CA SER A 940 6.62 -57.05 11.78
C SER A 940 6.38 -55.93 10.77
N LEU A 941 5.49 -54.98 11.09
CA LEU A 941 5.26 -53.78 10.28
C LEU A 941 6.50 -52.87 10.25
N ALA A 942 7.19 -52.70 11.39
CA ALA A 942 8.44 -51.92 11.46
C ALA A 942 9.56 -52.52 10.60
N GLN A 943 9.62 -53.85 10.50
CA GLN A 943 10.55 -54.58 9.64
C GLN A 943 10.07 -54.71 8.18
N LEU A 944 8.87 -54.23 7.85
CA LEU A 944 8.20 -54.43 6.55
C LEU A 944 8.12 -55.89 6.10
N THR A 945 8.15 -56.84 7.04
CA THR A 945 7.87 -58.27 6.78
C THR A 945 6.37 -58.55 6.71
N SER A 946 5.55 -57.60 7.19
CA SER A 946 4.12 -57.51 6.93
C SER A 946 3.80 -56.11 6.43
N ILE A 947 2.82 -55.96 5.54
CA ILE A 947 2.38 -54.66 5.01
C ILE A 947 0.98 -54.28 5.51
N GLY A 948 0.83 -53.04 5.99
CA GLY A 948 -0.45 -52.46 6.40
C GLY A 948 -1.17 -51.64 5.32
N CYS A 949 -2.50 -51.62 5.37
CA CYS A 949 -3.33 -50.60 4.73
C CYS A 949 -4.38 -50.00 5.68
N TRP A 950 -4.97 -48.87 5.29
CA TRP A 950 -5.90 -48.09 6.11
C TRP A 950 -7.13 -47.67 5.30
N ALA A 951 -8.31 -48.17 5.70
CA ALA A 951 -9.52 -48.17 4.89
C ALA A 951 -10.68 -47.40 5.54
N LEU A 952 -10.80 -46.12 5.18
CA LEU A 952 -11.87 -45.23 5.64
C LEU A 952 -12.90 -44.92 4.53
N THR A 953 -12.42 -44.45 3.38
CA THR A 953 -13.21 -43.87 2.27
C THR A 953 -14.13 -44.88 1.56
N GLU A 954 -15.32 -44.42 1.17
CA GLU A 954 -16.35 -45.22 0.50
C GLU A 954 -16.77 -44.62 -0.86
N PRO A 955 -17.40 -45.38 -1.76
CA PRO A 955 -17.82 -44.88 -3.09
C PRO A 955 -18.69 -43.62 -3.04
N ASP A 956 -19.67 -43.57 -2.14
CA ASP A 956 -20.62 -42.46 -2.02
C ASP A 956 -20.16 -41.35 -1.06
N TYR A 957 -19.09 -41.61 -0.28
CA TYR A 957 -18.67 -40.77 0.84
C TYR A 957 -17.15 -40.56 0.84
N GLY A 958 -16.73 -39.58 0.03
CA GLY A 958 -15.33 -39.14 -0.08
C GLY A 958 -14.93 -38.14 1.00
N SER A 959 -15.37 -36.88 0.84
CA SER A 959 -15.01 -35.78 1.76
C SER A 959 -15.84 -35.75 3.05
N ASP A 960 -16.98 -36.44 3.08
CA ASP A 960 -17.79 -36.67 4.29
C ASP A 960 -17.58 -38.10 4.82
N ALA A 961 -16.36 -38.40 5.24
CA ALA A 961 -16.00 -39.72 5.77
C ALA A 961 -16.78 -40.09 7.05
N SER A 962 -17.41 -39.13 7.72
CA SER A 962 -18.23 -39.38 8.92
C SER A 962 -19.57 -40.05 8.59
N ALA A 963 -20.03 -39.94 7.35
CA ALA A 963 -21.27 -40.50 6.84
C ALA A 963 -21.12 -41.92 6.26
N LEU A 964 -19.97 -42.59 6.48
CA LEU A 964 -19.71 -43.95 6.01
C LEU A 964 -20.84 -44.92 6.38
N ARG A 965 -21.12 -45.86 5.46
CA ARG A 965 -22.20 -46.85 5.51
C ARG A 965 -21.72 -48.28 5.78
N THR A 966 -20.44 -48.59 5.60
CA THR A 966 -19.92 -49.92 5.99
C THR A 966 -20.29 -50.20 7.44
N THR A 967 -20.91 -51.35 7.70
CA THR A 967 -21.44 -51.71 9.02
C THR A 967 -20.58 -52.75 9.72
N ALA A 968 -20.65 -52.74 11.05
CA ALA A 968 -20.11 -53.78 11.91
C ALA A 968 -21.19 -54.24 12.90
N THR A 969 -21.61 -55.49 12.79
CA THR A 969 -22.63 -56.09 13.64
C THR A 969 -21.98 -57.01 14.65
N LYS A 970 -22.30 -56.82 15.94
CA LYS A 970 -21.79 -57.66 17.02
C LYS A 970 -22.37 -59.08 16.90
N VAL A 971 -21.52 -60.09 16.99
CA VAL A 971 -21.89 -61.52 17.05
C VAL A 971 -21.16 -62.20 18.21
N GLU A 972 -21.48 -63.46 18.48
CA GLU A 972 -20.75 -64.25 19.48
C GLU A 972 -19.26 -64.37 19.10
N GLY A 973 -18.37 -64.01 20.02
CA GLY A 973 -16.91 -64.05 19.83
C GLY A 973 -16.31 -62.95 18.92
N GLY A 974 -17.11 -62.06 18.32
CA GLY A 974 -16.57 -61.04 17.43
C GLY A 974 -17.61 -60.15 16.73
N TRP A 975 -17.30 -59.79 15.49
CA TRP A 975 -18.02 -58.81 14.66
C TRP A 975 -18.11 -59.29 13.23
N ILE A 976 -19.22 -58.97 12.55
CA ILE A 976 -19.39 -59.16 11.12
C ILE A 976 -19.37 -57.80 10.43
N LEU A 977 -18.44 -57.61 9.50
CA LEU A 977 -18.29 -56.41 8.69
C LEU A 977 -18.93 -56.59 7.32
N GLU A 978 -19.73 -55.62 6.89
CA GLU A 978 -20.39 -55.62 5.58
C GLU A 978 -20.40 -54.22 4.95
N GLY A 979 -19.94 -54.11 3.70
CA GLY A 979 -19.87 -52.83 2.98
C GLY A 979 -18.79 -52.77 1.91
N GLN A 980 -18.49 -51.56 1.45
CA GLN A 980 -17.51 -51.31 0.38
C GLN A 980 -16.61 -50.13 0.74
N LYS A 981 -15.32 -50.26 0.43
CA LYS A 981 -14.32 -49.19 0.51
C LYS A 981 -13.73 -48.92 -0.86
N ARG A 982 -13.30 -47.68 -1.10
CA ARG A 982 -12.77 -47.23 -2.39
C ARG A 982 -11.53 -46.36 -2.20
N TRP A 983 -10.59 -46.43 -3.15
CA TRP A 983 -9.30 -45.71 -3.15
C TRP A 983 -8.29 -46.15 -2.09
N ILE A 984 -8.38 -47.37 -1.56
CA ILE A 984 -7.54 -47.79 -0.43
C ILE A 984 -6.14 -48.17 -0.90
N GLY A 985 -5.13 -47.38 -0.53
CA GLY A 985 -3.73 -47.65 -0.90
C GLY A 985 -3.21 -48.93 -0.25
N ASN A 986 -2.37 -49.68 -0.97
CA ASN A 986 -1.76 -50.97 -0.57
C ASN A 986 -2.74 -52.15 -0.44
N SER A 987 -4.05 -51.96 -0.59
CA SER A 987 -5.06 -52.95 -0.21
C SER A 987 -4.98 -54.27 -1.00
N THR A 988 -4.40 -54.26 -2.19
CA THR A 988 -4.31 -55.44 -3.07
C THR A 988 -3.25 -56.44 -2.62
N PHE A 989 -2.28 -56.00 -1.79
CA PHE A 989 -1.18 -56.84 -1.33
C PHE A 989 -0.92 -56.77 0.18
N ALA A 990 -1.55 -55.85 0.91
CA ALA A 990 -1.42 -55.70 2.36
C ALA A 990 -1.81 -56.99 3.12
N ASP A 991 -1.05 -57.29 4.17
CA ASP A 991 -1.24 -58.43 5.07
C ASP A 991 -2.22 -58.09 6.21
N LEU A 992 -2.30 -56.80 6.58
CA LEU A 992 -3.15 -56.27 7.63
C LEU A 992 -3.91 -55.03 7.16
N LEU A 993 -5.23 -55.04 7.31
CA LEU A 993 -6.11 -53.95 6.91
C LEU A 993 -6.76 -53.35 8.16
N VAL A 994 -6.58 -52.05 8.39
CA VAL A 994 -7.35 -51.31 9.41
C VAL A 994 -8.59 -50.74 8.75
N ILE A 995 -9.78 -51.24 9.11
CA ILE A 995 -11.06 -50.90 8.49
C ILE A 995 -11.95 -50.14 9.48
N PHE A 996 -12.53 -49.02 9.03
CA PHE A 996 -13.52 -48.27 9.81
C PHE A 996 -14.94 -48.63 9.37
N ALA A 997 -15.76 -49.00 10.35
CA ALA A 997 -17.14 -49.42 10.13
C ALA A 997 -18.06 -48.87 11.23
N ARG A 998 -19.33 -48.64 10.87
CA ARG A 998 -20.39 -48.17 11.74
C ARG A 998 -20.97 -49.33 12.53
N ASN A 999 -20.82 -49.27 13.84
CA ASN A 999 -21.39 -50.24 14.75
C ASN A 999 -22.91 -50.14 14.74
N THR A 1000 -23.59 -51.25 14.44
CA THR A 1000 -25.05 -51.27 14.29
C THR A 1000 -25.80 -51.10 15.61
N THR A 1001 -25.14 -51.35 16.76
CA THR A 1001 -25.73 -51.16 18.10
C THR A 1001 -25.54 -49.73 18.61
N THR A 1002 -24.34 -49.16 18.47
CA THR A 1002 -24.02 -47.84 19.05
C THR A 1002 -24.18 -46.69 18.05
N ASN A 1003 -24.32 -47.00 16.75
CA ASN A 1003 -24.30 -46.07 15.64
C ASN A 1003 -23.00 -45.24 15.52
N GLN A 1004 -21.96 -45.60 16.27
CA GLN A 1004 -20.64 -44.96 16.23
C GLN A 1004 -19.70 -45.66 15.25
N ILE A 1005 -18.68 -44.93 14.78
CA ILE A 1005 -17.61 -45.50 13.95
C ILE A 1005 -16.55 -46.14 14.86
N ASN A 1006 -16.29 -47.43 14.63
CA ASN A 1006 -15.24 -48.20 15.29
C ASN A 1006 -14.17 -48.65 14.27
N GLY A 1007 -12.99 -48.99 14.77
CA GLY A 1007 -11.87 -49.50 13.97
C GLY A 1007 -11.62 -50.99 14.19
N TYR A 1008 -11.37 -51.72 13.12
CA TYR A 1008 -11.24 -53.18 13.10
C TYR A 1008 -9.99 -53.59 12.32
N MET A 1009 -9.23 -54.55 12.83
CA MET A 1009 -8.09 -55.15 12.13
C MET A 1009 -8.54 -56.40 11.38
N VAL A 1010 -8.35 -56.43 10.07
CA VAL A 1010 -8.73 -57.53 9.20
C VAL A 1010 -7.48 -58.08 8.53
N LYS A 1011 -7.29 -59.41 8.59
CA LYS A 1011 -6.15 -60.07 7.95
C LYS A 1011 -6.41 -60.26 6.45
N LYS A 1012 -5.33 -60.30 5.68
CA LYS A 1012 -5.37 -60.70 4.26
C LYS A 1012 -6.06 -62.05 4.09
N ASN A 1013 -6.89 -62.15 3.05
CA ASN A 1013 -7.69 -63.34 2.73
C ASN A 1013 -8.71 -63.76 3.80
N ALA A 1014 -9.11 -62.87 4.71
CA ALA A 1014 -10.24 -63.15 5.60
C ALA A 1014 -11.47 -63.57 4.75
N PRO A 1015 -12.20 -64.64 5.13
CA PRO A 1015 -13.38 -65.06 4.38
C PRO A 1015 -14.35 -63.90 4.16
N GLY A 1016 -14.76 -63.69 2.90
CA GLY A 1016 -15.64 -62.58 2.50
C GLY A 1016 -14.94 -61.27 2.15
N LEU A 1017 -13.63 -61.14 2.33
CA LEU A 1017 -12.83 -59.97 1.94
C LEU A 1017 -12.36 -60.12 0.48
N THR A 1018 -12.69 -59.16 -0.37
CA THR A 1018 -12.14 -59.05 -1.73
C THR A 1018 -11.50 -57.68 -1.92
N SER A 1019 -10.32 -57.63 -2.55
CA SER A 1019 -9.61 -56.39 -2.87
C SER A 1019 -9.26 -56.38 -4.35
N THR A 1020 -9.79 -55.40 -5.08
CA THR A 1020 -9.63 -55.29 -6.54
C THR A 1020 -8.84 -54.04 -6.87
N LYS A 1021 -7.77 -54.17 -7.67
CA LYS A 1021 -6.93 -53.05 -8.08
C LYS A 1021 -7.72 -52.06 -8.95
N ILE A 1022 -7.58 -50.77 -8.66
CA ILE A 1022 -8.08 -49.70 -9.53
C ILE A 1022 -7.05 -49.45 -10.64
N GLU A 1023 -7.44 -49.72 -11.88
CA GLU A 1023 -6.59 -49.55 -13.06
C GLU A 1023 -6.69 -48.15 -13.68
N ASN A 1024 -5.79 -47.83 -14.62
CA ASN A 1024 -5.82 -46.61 -15.46
C ASN A 1024 -5.74 -45.27 -14.71
N LYS A 1025 -5.03 -45.22 -13.58
CA LYS A 1025 -4.77 -43.97 -12.87
C LYS A 1025 -3.80 -43.07 -13.65
N ILE A 1026 -4.03 -41.75 -13.59
CA ILE A 1026 -3.13 -40.76 -14.20
C ILE A 1026 -1.91 -40.44 -13.31
N GLY A 1027 -2.09 -40.52 -11.99
CA GLY A 1027 -1.09 -40.21 -10.97
C GLY A 1027 -0.97 -41.31 -9.91
N LEU A 1028 0.15 -41.35 -9.19
CA LEU A 1028 0.51 -42.38 -8.22
C LEU A 1028 0.31 -43.81 -8.76
N ARG A 1029 0.71 -44.03 -10.02
CA ARG A 1029 0.39 -45.25 -10.78
C ARG A 1029 0.97 -46.52 -10.17
N MET A 1030 2.10 -46.42 -9.48
CA MET A 1030 2.76 -47.56 -8.86
C MET A 1030 2.11 -47.95 -7.53
N VAL A 1031 1.46 -47.01 -6.82
CA VAL A 1031 0.66 -47.33 -5.61
C VAL A 1031 -0.54 -48.16 -6.06
N GLN A 1032 -0.69 -49.38 -5.55
CA GLN A 1032 -1.89 -50.16 -5.86
C GLN A 1032 -3.02 -49.74 -4.93
N ASN A 1033 -3.84 -48.78 -5.38
CA ASN A 1033 -5.12 -48.48 -4.75
C ASN A 1033 -6.13 -49.54 -5.15
N GLY A 1034 -6.95 -50.00 -4.20
CA GLY A 1034 -8.01 -50.94 -4.49
C GLY A 1034 -9.38 -50.52 -3.96
N ASP A 1035 -10.39 -51.10 -4.60
CA ASP A 1035 -11.74 -51.23 -4.05
C ASP A 1035 -11.77 -52.47 -3.15
N ILE A 1036 -12.30 -52.32 -1.93
CA ILE A 1036 -12.47 -53.42 -0.98
C ILE A 1036 -13.95 -53.73 -0.88
N LEU A 1037 -14.33 -54.99 -1.10
CA LEU A 1037 -15.65 -55.53 -0.80
C LEU A 1037 -15.57 -56.36 0.48
N LEU A 1038 -16.44 -56.04 1.43
CA LEU A 1038 -16.62 -56.78 2.68
C LEU A 1038 -17.98 -57.47 2.61
N ASN A 1039 -17.97 -58.78 2.36
CA ASN A 1039 -19.17 -59.61 2.36
C ASN A 1039 -19.16 -60.50 3.60
N LYS A 1040 -19.81 -60.02 4.67
CA LYS A 1040 -19.92 -60.71 5.97
C LYS A 1040 -18.58 -61.19 6.53
N VAL A 1041 -17.59 -60.29 6.56
CA VAL A 1041 -16.24 -60.60 7.05
C VAL A 1041 -16.24 -60.69 8.57
N PHE A 1042 -15.87 -61.84 9.11
CA PHE A 1042 -15.74 -62.03 10.56
C PHE A 1042 -14.44 -61.42 11.09
N VAL A 1043 -14.55 -60.68 12.20
CA VAL A 1043 -13.43 -60.08 12.94
C VAL A 1043 -13.59 -60.44 14.42
N PRO A 1044 -12.62 -61.14 15.04
CA PRO A 1044 -12.71 -61.52 16.44
C PRO A 1044 -12.64 -60.29 17.36
N ASP A 1045 -13.15 -60.42 18.58
CA ASP A 1045 -13.18 -59.30 19.54
C ASP A 1045 -11.81 -58.72 19.86
N GLU A 1046 -10.77 -59.55 19.88
CA GLU A 1046 -9.38 -59.14 20.08
C GLU A 1046 -8.81 -58.31 18.93
N ASP A 1047 -9.44 -58.29 17.75
CA ASP A 1047 -8.98 -57.50 16.61
C ASP A 1047 -9.79 -56.18 16.44
N ARG A 1048 -10.69 -55.87 17.38
CA ARG A 1048 -11.38 -54.56 17.47
C ARG A 1048 -10.49 -53.56 18.22
N LEU A 1049 -10.20 -52.41 17.61
CA LEU A 1049 -9.36 -51.37 18.22
C LEU A 1049 -10.11 -50.66 19.38
N PRO A 1050 -9.69 -50.83 20.64
CA PRO A 1050 -10.44 -50.31 21.79
C PRO A 1050 -10.40 -48.78 21.88
N GLY A 1051 -9.37 -48.15 21.30
CA GLY A 1051 -9.20 -46.69 21.28
C GLY A 1051 -9.98 -45.96 20.19
N VAL A 1052 -10.78 -46.67 19.38
CA VAL A 1052 -11.67 -46.06 18.36
C VAL A 1052 -13.12 -46.30 18.74
N ASN A 1053 -13.69 -45.41 19.55
CA ASN A 1053 -15.08 -45.50 20.00
C ASN A 1053 -16.02 -44.57 19.20
N SER A 1054 -15.45 -43.59 18.52
CA SER A 1054 -16.16 -42.63 17.66
C SER A 1054 -15.27 -42.15 16.51
N PHE A 1055 -15.87 -41.44 15.54
CA PHE A 1055 -15.09 -40.79 14.46
C PHE A 1055 -14.07 -39.78 14.99
N LYS A 1056 -14.37 -39.11 16.11
CA LYS A 1056 -13.47 -38.11 16.71
C LYS A 1056 -12.14 -38.72 17.14
N ASP A 1057 -12.11 -40.00 17.51
CA ASP A 1057 -10.89 -40.68 17.92
C ASP A 1057 -9.90 -40.85 16.75
N THR A 1058 -10.42 -40.96 15.53
CA THR A 1058 -9.60 -41.02 14.30
C THR A 1058 -8.92 -39.69 13.98
N SER A 1059 -9.43 -38.57 14.51
CA SER A 1059 -8.90 -37.23 14.25
C SER A 1059 -7.46 -37.06 14.73
N LYS A 1060 -7.02 -37.83 15.74
CA LYS A 1060 -5.62 -37.83 16.22
C LYS A 1060 -4.66 -38.37 15.16
N VAL A 1061 -5.03 -39.46 14.50
CA VAL A 1061 -4.27 -40.05 13.39
C VAL A 1061 -4.32 -39.11 12.19
N MET A 1062 -5.51 -38.61 11.85
CA MET A 1062 -5.68 -37.70 10.71
C MET A 1062 -4.88 -36.41 10.86
N ALA A 1063 -4.79 -35.84 12.07
CA ALA A 1063 -3.97 -34.66 12.33
C ALA A 1063 -2.50 -34.91 11.98
N VAL A 1064 -1.92 -36.03 12.40
CA VAL A 1064 -0.53 -36.41 12.06
C VAL A 1064 -0.38 -36.68 10.57
N SER A 1065 -1.31 -37.42 9.97
CA SER A 1065 -1.26 -37.72 8.54
C SER A 1065 -1.32 -36.46 7.67
N ARG A 1066 -2.07 -35.42 8.06
CA ARG A 1066 -2.08 -34.12 7.37
C ARG A 1066 -0.76 -33.37 7.48
N VAL A 1067 -0.06 -33.50 8.61
CA VAL A 1067 1.31 -32.99 8.72
C VAL A 1067 2.19 -33.73 7.71
N MET A 1068 2.18 -35.07 7.73
CA MET A 1068 3.04 -35.89 6.86
C MET A 1068 2.74 -35.70 5.37
N VAL A 1069 1.47 -35.70 4.96
CA VAL A 1069 1.07 -35.52 3.55
C VAL A 1069 1.50 -34.17 3.01
N SER A 1070 1.55 -33.14 3.86
CA SER A 1070 2.02 -31.80 3.46
C SER A 1070 3.49 -31.81 3.07
N TRP A 1071 4.28 -32.80 3.50
CA TRP A 1071 5.70 -32.92 3.14
C TRP A 1071 5.96 -33.70 1.84
N GLN A 1072 4.99 -34.46 1.32
CA GLN A 1072 5.18 -35.16 0.04
C GLN A 1072 5.30 -34.18 -1.15
N PRO A 1073 4.43 -33.15 -1.31
CA PRO A 1073 4.59 -32.14 -2.35
C PRO A 1073 5.92 -31.39 -2.29
N ILE A 1074 6.47 -31.22 -1.09
CA ILE A 1074 7.76 -30.56 -0.86
C ILE A 1074 8.86 -31.39 -1.51
N GLY A 1075 8.94 -32.68 -1.16
CA GLY A 1075 9.90 -33.61 -1.75
C GLY A 1075 9.77 -33.66 -3.28
N ILE A 1076 8.56 -33.85 -3.80
CA ILE A 1076 8.32 -33.89 -5.25
C ILE A 1076 8.83 -32.61 -5.94
N SER A 1077 8.55 -31.45 -5.34
CA SER A 1077 9.00 -30.15 -5.87
C SER A 1077 10.52 -30.01 -5.84
N MET A 1078 11.19 -30.52 -4.81
CA MET A 1078 12.66 -30.60 -4.77
C MET A 1078 13.20 -31.46 -5.92
N GLY A 1079 12.62 -32.65 -6.13
CA GLY A 1079 13.08 -33.56 -7.18
C GLY A 1079 12.87 -33.02 -8.60
N VAL A 1080 11.77 -32.31 -8.82
CA VAL A 1080 11.51 -31.62 -10.10
C VAL A 1080 12.46 -30.46 -10.30
N TYR A 1081 12.74 -29.68 -9.26
CA TYR A 1081 13.77 -28.64 -9.34
C TYR A 1081 15.12 -29.25 -9.72
N ASP A 1082 15.59 -30.30 -9.02
CA ASP A 1082 16.90 -30.90 -9.27
C ASP A 1082 17.05 -31.29 -10.74
N MET A 1083 16.00 -31.91 -11.31
CA MET A 1083 15.98 -32.28 -12.71
C MET A 1083 16.01 -31.06 -13.63
N CYS A 1084 15.20 -30.05 -13.37
CA CYS A 1084 15.16 -28.83 -14.19
C CYS A 1084 16.52 -28.12 -14.18
N HIS A 1085 17.14 -28.01 -13.01
CA HIS A 1085 18.46 -27.41 -12.87
C HIS A 1085 19.50 -28.19 -13.68
N ARG A 1086 19.60 -29.51 -13.51
CA ARG A 1086 20.52 -30.36 -14.28
C ARG A 1086 20.28 -30.24 -15.78
N TYR A 1087 19.03 -30.36 -16.22
CA TYR A 1087 18.65 -30.26 -17.62
C TYR A 1087 19.07 -28.94 -18.24
N LEU A 1088 18.83 -27.82 -17.55
CA LEU A 1088 19.17 -26.50 -18.05
C LEU A 1088 20.68 -26.23 -18.09
N MET A 1089 21.45 -26.83 -17.18
CA MET A 1089 22.91 -26.75 -17.17
C MET A 1089 23.54 -27.53 -18.33
N GLU A 1090 22.97 -28.69 -18.67
CA GLU A 1090 23.52 -29.59 -19.70
C GLU A 1090 23.03 -29.25 -21.12
N ARG A 1091 21.75 -28.88 -21.26
CA ARG A 1091 21.13 -28.63 -22.56
C ARG A 1091 21.60 -27.29 -23.13
N LYS A 1092 22.13 -27.30 -24.35
CA LYS A 1092 22.51 -26.08 -25.08
C LYS A 1092 21.50 -25.71 -26.17
N GLN A 1093 21.15 -24.43 -26.26
CA GLN A 1093 20.48 -23.81 -27.41
C GLN A 1093 21.14 -22.47 -27.71
N PHE A 1094 21.16 -22.06 -28.98
CA PHE A 1094 21.83 -20.82 -29.43
C PHE A 1094 23.29 -20.69 -28.94
N GLY A 1095 24.01 -21.82 -28.89
CA GLY A 1095 25.42 -21.85 -28.48
C GLY A 1095 25.69 -21.76 -26.97
N ALA A 1096 24.67 -21.58 -26.12
CA ALA A 1096 24.83 -21.47 -24.67
C ALA A 1096 23.97 -22.50 -23.91
N PRO A 1097 24.35 -22.90 -22.67
CA PRO A 1097 23.48 -23.67 -21.79
C PRO A 1097 22.13 -22.96 -21.60
N LEU A 1098 21.04 -23.70 -21.48
CA LEU A 1098 19.72 -23.13 -21.24
C LEU A 1098 19.64 -22.36 -19.91
N ALA A 1099 20.48 -22.72 -18.95
CA ALA A 1099 20.65 -21.98 -17.70
C ALA A 1099 21.26 -20.58 -17.91
N ALA A 1100 21.86 -20.27 -19.06
CA ALA A 1100 22.40 -18.93 -19.35
C ALA A 1100 21.32 -17.91 -19.74
N PHE A 1101 20.11 -18.37 -20.09
CA PHE A 1101 19.01 -17.48 -20.49
C PHE A 1101 18.22 -16.99 -19.27
N GLN A 1102 18.03 -15.67 -19.18
CA GLN A 1102 17.46 -14.98 -18.02
C GLN A 1102 16.06 -15.50 -17.62
N LEU A 1103 15.18 -15.77 -18.60
CA LEU A 1103 13.83 -16.30 -18.33
C LEU A 1103 13.85 -17.69 -17.67
N ASN A 1104 14.83 -18.53 -18.02
CA ASN A 1104 14.98 -19.85 -17.41
C ASN A 1104 15.50 -19.73 -15.97
N GLN A 1105 16.41 -18.79 -15.72
CA GLN A 1105 16.91 -18.48 -14.37
C GLN A 1105 15.79 -17.96 -13.46
N GLN A 1106 14.93 -17.07 -13.98
CA GLN A 1106 13.73 -16.58 -13.30
C GLN A 1106 12.84 -17.72 -12.81
N LYS A 1107 12.49 -18.66 -13.69
CA LYS A 1107 11.60 -19.78 -13.34
C LYS A 1107 12.24 -20.71 -12.31
N LEU A 1108 13.54 -20.99 -12.42
CA LEU A 1108 14.26 -21.77 -11.41
C LEU A 1108 14.17 -21.08 -10.04
N VAL A 1109 14.44 -19.78 -9.95
CA VAL A 1109 14.41 -19.04 -8.68
C VAL A 1109 13.01 -19.04 -8.05
N GLN A 1110 11.96 -18.91 -8.87
CA GLN A 1110 10.59 -19.04 -8.38
C GLN A 1110 10.31 -20.42 -7.81
N MET A 1111 10.74 -21.49 -8.50
CA MET A 1111 10.63 -22.86 -7.99
C MET A 1111 11.39 -23.04 -6.68
N LEU A 1112 12.62 -22.53 -6.57
CA LEU A 1112 13.43 -22.61 -5.35
C LEU A 1112 12.74 -21.90 -4.19
N GLY A 1113 12.23 -20.69 -4.42
CA GLY A 1113 11.52 -19.90 -3.41
C GLY A 1113 10.27 -20.63 -2.91
N ASN A 1114 9.51 -21.26 -3.82
CA ASN A 1114 8.37 -22.09 -3.45
C ASN A 1114 8.78 -23.29 -2.59
N VAL A 1115 9.84 -24.02 -2.98
CA VAL A 1115 10.37 -25.16 -2.20
C VAL A 1115 10.75 -24.73 -0.78
N GLN A 1116 11.50 -23.63 -0.64
CA GLN A 1116 11.91 -23.13 0.68
C GLN A 1116 10.72 -22.73 1.53
N ALA A 1117 9.74 -22.01 0.95
CA ALA A 1117 8.56 -21.58 1.67
C ALA A 1117 7.70 -22.77 2.14
N MET A 1118 7.48 -23.77 1.26
CA MET A 1118 6.76 -24.98 1.64
C MET A 1118 7.46 -25.75 2.75
N THR A 1119 8.79 -25.91 2.67
CA THR A 1119 9.60 -26.55 3.74
C THR A 1119 9.43 -25.85 5.08
N LEU A 1120 9.44 -24.52 5.09
CA LEU A 1120 9.32 -23.77 6.33
C LEU A 1120 7.90 -23.83 6.92
N VAL A 1121 6.86 -23.78 6.09
CA VAL A 1121 5.46 -24.01 6.53
C VAL A 1121 5.31 -25.42 7.10
N GLY A 1122 5.82 -26.43 6.41
CA GLY A 1122 5.83 -27.83 6.88
C GLY A 1122 6.60 -28.01 8.19
N TRP A 1123 7.77 -27.36 8.32
CA TRP A 1123 8.57 -27.38 9.53
C TRP A 1123 7.87 -26.69 10.70
N ARG A 1124 7.25 -25.53 10.48
CA ARG A 1124 6.50 -24.83 11.52
C ARG A 1124 5.34 -25.67 12.03
N LEU A 1125 4.64 -26.35 11.13
CA LEU A 1125 3.57 -27.27 11.49
C LEU A 1125 4.08 -28.42 12.37
N CYS A 1126 5.22 -29.02 12.02
CA CYS A 1126 5.90 -30.02 12.86
C CYS A 1126 6.22 -29.48 14.26
N LYS A 1127 6.72 -28.24 14.38
CA LYS A 1127 7.03 -27.62 15.69
C LYS A 1127 5.79 -27.32 16.52
N LEU A 1128 4.69 -26.90 15.89
CA LEU A 1128 3.42 -26.68 16.58
C LEU A 1128 2.85 -28.00 17.10
N TYR A 1129 2.98 -29.07 16.30
CA TYR A 1129 2.58 -30.42 16.69
C TYR A 1129 3.41 -30.93 17.88
N GLU A 1130 4.74 -30.81 17.83
CA GLU A 1130 5.64 -31.21 18.93
C GLU A 1130 5.30 -30.48 20.25
N LYS A 1131 4.85 -29.22 20.16
CA LYS A 1131 4.44 -28.41 21.31
C LYS A 1131 2.99 -28.69 21.78
N GLY A 1132 2.22 -29.51 21.07
CA GLY A 1132 0.80 -29.75 21.36
C GLY A 1132 -0.11 -28.54 21.14
N THR A 1133 0.34 -27.54 20.37
CA THR A 1133 -0.39 -26.27 20.13
C THR A 1133 -0.98 -26.17 18.72
N MET A 1134 -0.80 -27.22 17.90
CA MET A 1134 -1.30 -27.27 16.54
C MET A 1134 -2.83 -27.40 16.50
N THR A 1135 -3.48 -26.51 15.75
CA THR A 1135 -4.93 -26.60 15.48
C THR A 1135 -5.22 -27.38 14.19
N LEU A 1136 -6.46 -27.81 14.02
CA LEU A 1136 -6.91 -28.48 12.79
C LEU A 1136 -6.89 -27.52 11.58
N GLY A 1137 -7.25 -26.24 11.78
CA GLY A 1137 -7.19 -25.23 10.74
C GLY A 1137 -5.76 -24.90 10.31
N GLN A 1138 -4.77 -24.95 11.21
CA GLN A 1138 -3.35 -24.81 10.87
C GLN A 1138 -2.85 -25.98 10.01
N ALA A 1139 -3.18 -27.23 10.39
CA ALA A 1139 -2.82 -28.40 9.58
C ALA A 1139 -3.50 -28.40 8.20
N SER A 1140 -4.76 -27.95 8.14
CA SER A 1140 -5.51 -27.86 6.88
C SER A 1140 -4.97 -26.75 5.97
N LEU A 1141 -4.61 -25.60 6.54
CA LEU A 1141 -3.98 -24.49 5.81
C LEU A 1141 -2.66 -24.94 5.17
N ALA A 1142 -1.80 -25.61 5.96
CA ALA A 1142 -0.53 -26.11 5.46
C ALA A 1142 -0.73 -27.08 4.30
N LYS A 1143 -1.64 -28.06 4.43
CA LYS A 1143 -1.93 -29.02 3.35
C LYS A 1143 -2.41 -28.31 2.09
N ALA A 1144 -3.40 -27.43 2.21
CA ALA A 1144 -3.99 -26.72 1.07
C ALA A 1144 -2.96 -25.82 0.38
N TRP A 1145 -2.22 -25.03 1.14
CA TRP A 1145 -1.26 -24.06 0.60
C TRP A 1145 -0.03 -24.75 -0.01
N ILE A 1146 0.56 -25.72 0.69
CA ILE A 1146 1.75 -26.44 0.21
C ILE A 1146 1.44 -27.21 -1.07
N SER A 1147 0.35 -27.98 -1.11
CA SER A 1147 0.01 -28.73 -2.32
C SER A 1147 -0.34 -27.81 -3.50
N SER A 1148 -0.97 -26.65 -3.26
CA SER A 1148 -1.21 -25.64 -4.30
C SER A 1148 0.10 -25.02 -4.82
N LYS A 1149 1.05 -24.69 -3.95
CA LYS A 1149 2.33 -24.11 -4.35
C LYS A 1149 3.24 -25.12 -5.04
N ALA A 1150 3.14 -26.39 -4.69
CA ALA A 1150 3.78 -27.46 -5.44
C ALA A 1150 3.25 -27.53 -6.88
N ARG A 1151 1.93 -27.35 -7.13
CA ARG A 1151 1.37 -27.38 -8.49
C ARG A 1151 1.94 -26.26 -9.36
N GLU A 1152 2.03 -25.05 -8.81
CA GLU A 1152 2.72 -23.92 -9.45
C GLU A 1152 4.18 -24.28 -9.78
N THR A 1153 4.90 -24.83 -8.81
CA THR A 1153 6.32 -25.22 -8.94
C THR A 1153 6.53 -26.27 -10.03
N LEU A 1154 5.66 -27.28 -10.08
CA LEU A 1154 5.73 -28.34 -11.07
C LEU A 1154 5.33 -27.87 -12.47
N SER A 1155 4.39 -26.91 -12.58
CA SER A 1155 4.07 -26.27 -13.86
C SER A 1155 5.27 -25.53 -14.44
N LEU A 1156 5.98 -24.77 -13.61
CA LEU A 1156 7.20 -24.07 -14.02
C LEU A 1156 8.29 -25.06 -14.45
N GLY A 1157 8.47 -26.16 -13.70
CA GLY A 1157 9.39 -27.21 -14.08
C GLY A 1157 9.06 -27.84 -15.43
N ARG A 1158 7.77 -28.11 -15.68
CA ARG A 1158 7.31 -28.61 -16.98
C ARG A 1158 7.63 -27.65 -18.12
N GLU A 1159 7.40 -26.36 -17.91
CA GLU A 1159 7.69 -25.33 -18.91
C GLU A 1159 9.19 -25.18 -19.20
N LEU A 1160 10.05 -25.31 -18.18
CA LEU A 1160 11.50 -25.21 -18.33
C LEU A 1160 12.09 -26.30 -19.23
N LEU A 1161 11.45 -27.46 -19.31
CA LEU A 1161 11.85 -28.54 -20.20
C LEU A 1161 11.17 -28.47 -21.58
N GLY A 1162 10.27 -27.50 -21.80
CA GLY A 1162 9.51 -27.38 -23.05
C GLY A 1162 8.77 -28.67 -23.41
N GLY A 1163 8.89 -29.13 -24.66
CA GLY A 1163 8.30 -30.40 -25.10
C GLY A 1163 8.78 -31.61 -24.28
N ASN A 1164 10.03 -31.59 -23.81
CA ASN A 1164 10.59 -32.66 -22.97
C ASN A 1164 9.97 -32.70 -21.56
N GLY A 1165 9.30 -31.63 -21.14
CA GLY A 1165 8.53 -31.60 -19.90
C GLY A 1165 7.22 -32.39 -19.98
N THR A 1166 6.80 -32.81 -21.19
CA THR A 1166 5.55 -33.56 -21.41
C THR A 1166 5.76 -35.07 -21.51
N VAL A 1167 6.99 -35.53 -21.66
CA VAL A 1167 7.36 -36.96 -21.71
C VAL A 1167 7.87 -37.46 -20.35
N ALA A 1168 7.83 -38.78 -20.15
CA ALA A 1168 8.23 -39.39 -18.88
C ALA A 1168 9.76 -39.39 -18.66
N ASP A 1169 10.55 -39.21 -19.72
CA ASP A 1169 12.01 -39.35 -19.73
C ASP A 1169 12.75 -38.43 -18.75
N PHE A 1170 12.16 -37.28 -18.40
CA PHE A 1170 12.75 -36.36 -17.42
C PHE A 1170 12.00 -36.40 -16.08
N LEU A 1171 10.96 -37.22 -15.97
CA LEU A 1171 10.24 -37.50 -14.72
C LEU A 1171 9.50 -36.27 -14.14
N VAL A 1172 9.54 -35.14 -14.83
CA VAL A 1172 8.78 -33.92 -14.55
C VAL A 1172 7.30 -34.12 -14.88
N ALA A 1173 6.97 -34.71 -16.03
CA ALA A 1173 5.59 -35.07 -16.39
C ALA A 1173 4.97 -36.06 -15.39
N LYS A 1174 5.76 -37.08 -15.00
CA LYS A 1174 5.38 -38.04 -13.96
C LYS A 1174 5.08 -37.32 -12.64
N ALA A 1175 6.00 -36.49 -12.15
CA ALA A 1175 5.84 -35.73 -10.92
C ALA A 1175 4.60 -34.83 -10.97
N PHE A 1176 4.36 -34.17 -12.12
CA PHE A 1176 3.19 -33.32 -12.36
C PHE A 1176 1.89 -34.11 -12.18
N CYS A 1177 1.79 -35.30 -12.78
CA CYS A 1177 0.64 -36.18 -12.62
C CYS A 1177 0.53 -36.77 -11.20
N ASP A 1178 1.67 -37.10 -10.56
CA ASP A 1178 1.73 -37.64 -9.20
C ASP A 1178 1.22 -36.67 -8.14
N LEU A 1179 1.39 -35.37 -8.36
CA LEU A 1179 0.96 -34.35 -7.43
C LEU A 1179 -0.58 -34.17 -7.39
N GLU A 1180 -1.28 -34.43 -8.49
CA GLU A 1180 -2.74 -34.23 -8.59
C GLU A 1180 -3.54 -35.08 -7.59
N PRO A 1181 -3.24 -36.39 -7.40
CA PRO A 1181 -3.80 -37.16 -6.29
C PRO A 1181 -3.51 -36.57 -4.91
N ILE A 1182 -2.27 -36.12 -4.65
CA ILE A 1182 -1.83 -35.58 -3.34
C ILE A 1182 -2.53 -34.26 -3.01
N TYR A 1183 -2.78 -33.44 -4.05
CA TYR A 1183 -3.60 -32.25 -3.94
C TYR A 1183 -5.05 -32.59 -3.52
N THR A 1184 -5.53 -33.79 -3.85
CA THR A 1184 -6.92 -34.22 -3.68
C THR A 1184 -7.17 -35.00 -2.38
N TYR A 1185 -6.37 -36.01 -2.04
CA TYR A 1185 -6.62 -36.86 -0.86
C TYR A 1185 -6.24 -36.19 0.47
N GLU A 1186 -6.63 -36.78 1.61
CA GLU A 1186 -6.59 -36.16 2.95
C GLU A 1186 -7.46 -34.88 3.05
N GLY A 1187 -8.55 -34.87 2.27
CA GLY A 1187 -9.47 -33.74 2.05
C GLY A 1187 -9.03 -32.89 0.86
N THR A 1188 -9.95 -32.48 -0.01
CA THR A 1188 -9.60 -31.64 -1.16
C THR A 1188 -9.05 -30.29 -0.71
N TYR A 1189 -8.43 -29.54 -1.64
CA TYR A 1189 -8.01 -28.17 -1.39
C TYR A 1189 -9.15 -27.32 -0.81
N ASP A 1190 -10.36 -27.45 -1.37
CA ASP A 1190 -11.53 -26.69 -0.93
C ASP A 1190 -11.94 -27.09 0.49
N ILE A 1191 -12.00 -28.39 0.79
CA ILE A 1191 -12.37 -28.86 2.13
C ILE A 1191 -11.38 -28.37 3.18
N ASN A 1192 -10.07 -28.42 2.89
CA ASN A 1192 -9.06 -27.91 3.81
C ASN A 1192 -9.18 -26.39 3.99
N THR A 1193 -9.48 -25.66 2.91
CA THR A 1193 -9.74 -24.21 2.95
C THR A 1193 -10.95 -23.89 3.81
N LEU A 1194 -12.04 -24.66 3.72
CA LEU A 1194 -13.23 -24.48 4.54
C LEU A 1194 -12.98 -24.78 6.03
N VAL A 1195 -12.15 -25.78 6.34
CA VAL A 1195 -11.74 -26.07 7.73
C VAL A 1195 -10.96 -24.90 8.33
N THR A 1196 -9.99 -24.35 7.59
CA THR A 1196 -9.26 -23.14 8.01
C THR A 1196 -10.18 -21.91 8.08
N GLY A 1197 -11.06 -21.72 7.08
CA GLY A 1197 -12.01 -20.63 7.01
C GLY A 1197 -12.94 -20.55 8.22
N ARG A 1198 -13.43 -21.70 8.70
CA ARG A 1198 -14.22 -21.80 9.93
C ARG A 1198 -13.43 -21.39 11.17
N GLU A 1199 -12.16 -21.77 11.26
CA GLU A 1199 -11.30 -21.43 12.41
C GLU A 1199 -11.03 -19.93 12.48
N ILE A 1200 -10.80 -19.27 11.35
CA ILE A 1200 -10.51 -17.83 11.31
C ILE A 1200 -11.76 -16.95 11.47
N THR A 1201 -12.91 -17.38 10.94
CA THR A 1201 -14.15 -16.58 10.95
C THR A 1201 -15.07 -16.89 12.13
N GLY A 1202 -14.92 -18.07 12.76
CA GLY A 1202 -15.86 -18.59 13.74
C GLY A 1202 -17.18 -19.12 13.15
N ILE A 1203 -17.35 -19.08 11.82
CA ILE A 1203 -18.61 -19.41 11.13
C ILE A 1203 -18.43 -20.70 10.31
N ALA A 1204 -19.33 -21.67 10.48
CA ALA A 1204 -19.31 -22.90 9.69
C ALA A 1204 -19.97 -22.70 8.32
N SER A 1205 -19.30 -23.08 7.24
CA SER A 1205 -19.81 -23.00 5.86
C SER A 1205 -20.75 -24.16 5.47
N PHE A 1206 -20.86 -25.21 6.29
CA PHE A 1206 -21.36 -26.53 5.90
C PHE A 1206 -22.86 -26.80 6.08
N LYS A 1207 -23.68 -25.80 6.42
CA LYS A 1207 -25.15 -25.99 6.42
C LYS A 1207 -25.84 -24.78 5.80
N PRO A 1208 -26.43 -24.87 4.59
CA PRO A 1208 -27.53 -23.97 4.29
C PRO A 1208 -28.58 -24.23 5.38
N ALA A 1209 -29.08 -23.17 6.02
CA ALA A 1209 -30.28 -23.30 6.82
C ALA A 1209 -31.33 -23.95 5.90
N LEU A 1210 -31.83 -25.12 6.29
CA LEU A 1210 -32.99 -25.70 5.63
C LEU A 1210 -34.03 -24.58 5.57
N SER A 1211 -34.35 -24.14 4.36
CA SER A 1211 -35.40 -23.17 4.15
C SER A 1211 -36.65 -23.80 4.75
N VAL A 1212 -37.06 -23.33 5.92
CA VAL A 1212 -38.43 -23.53 6.37
C VAL A 1212 -39.25 -22.87 5.28
N GLN A 1213 -39.95 -23.68 4.50
CA GLN A 1213 -41.01 -23.21 3.62
C GLN A 1213 -41.99 -22.43 4.49
N ARG A 1214 -41.82 -21.10 4.53
CA ARG A 1214 -42.93 -20.19 4.72
C ARG A 1214 -43.22 -19.64 3.35
N SER A 1215 -44.17 -20.30 2.68
CA SER A 1215 -44.94 -19.58 1.67
C SER A 1215 -45.57 -18.38 2.36
N ARG A 1216 -45.36 -17.19 1.80
CA ARG A 1216 -46.42 -16.29 1.33
C ARG A 1216 -45.80 -14.93 1.03
N LEU A 1217 -46.04 -14.49 -0.21
CA LEU A 1217 -45.73 -13.20 -0.83
C LEU A 1217 -44.28 -13.05 -1.31
#